data_AF-A0A521H8F0-F1
#
_entry.id   AF-A0A521H8F0-F1
#
_cell.length_a   1.000
_cell.length_b   1.000
_cell.length_c   1.000
_cell.angle_alpha   90.00
_cell.angle_beta   90.00
_cell.angle_gamma   90.00
#
_symmetry.space_group_name_H-M   'P 1'
#
loop_
_entity.id
_entity.type
_entity.pdbx_description
1 polymer ?
#
loop_
_entity_poly.entity_id
_entity_poly.type
_entity_poly.pdbx_seq_one_letter_code
_entity_poly.pdbx_strand_id
1 'polypeptide(L)'
;MRGSLLARLGLVVLAAGLGWLLLRSPQPRAAGAAEALGPAPEPGLRGAELVQDPGPAAGAVPSGGDGGTAPGTSSRGRTLAEQPSDASPADLVVLVLDAAGAPAPGVPLRIDPEIPENHRATGPEGLARFPNARAAMTSAGASFRLFHNLPFVHQPVLELDPFALSSAVVVSHLPPTGGVEVRVSELDGQPAPDGSTVELTIVNEIEEAADPLRLEQRSGWIAHVREGRALFPYVELGRSWEAFARRPEANIASRARAPGPYVAGGSVLIEVVLGSDHPVVRFRAVDESGTSIARAQLKVEREALFFSQQITIQTDARGLFLLDVDGSDFFGSGAIVASHMDDDGTLRRGRKEVPAFAGPGLYEGGDVVLAPEGILASGVVVDEHGNAVEAAGVLAGGGFWSSGAFGFARGGGAHDDTDASGQFELRGLLGQPEFDVQAFKDEQRSEKVRARQGDRNLLLVLGARHSVHGRLLVDGGINPGSFGLALRDAAGQDIGLDETTIDGEGGFRMSGAPSGVYTLACRLGSLTLAEVEHLHVAGDTDAGVIDLRGRIARHSIVLTGAENPEALRGECFWRATDTASDWTSRRFEGPEIEILWPHGAVDARVLPEGYRQEEVPGLSGMRHVALRRSLVVVLELITDGALPEYPYVLDPELTQEGRRVAVPDGAPYFTAGKRVSRFLVSAAGRVRVGWHFEHRGENWAVGGGVLQGHEVDIEIHESGGEQRFTIPLDGEALTQLVRQPPF
;
A
#
# COMPACT_ATOMS: atom_id res chain seq x y z
N MET A 1 3.17 15.97 -52.44
CA MET A 1 4.30 15.04 -52.69
C MET A 1 5.05 14.56 -51.43
N ARG A 2 4.90 15.17 -50.24
CA ARG A 2 5.59 14.73 -49.01
C ARG A 2 4.97 13.49 -48.30
N GLY A 3 3.69 13.18 -48.52
CA GLY A 3 3.02 12.02 -47.90
C GLY A 3 3.46 10.65 -48.42
N SER A 4 4.03 10.57 -49.64
CA SER A 4 4.46 9.28 -50.23
C SER A 4 5.79 8.77 -49.68
N LEU A 5 6.60 9.63 -49.06
CA LEU A 5 7.93 9.24 -48.56
C LEU A 5 7.83 8.55 -47.20
N LEU A 6 6.95 9.05 -46.31
CA LEU A 6 6.73 8.50 -44.98
C LEU A 6 6.08 7.10 -45.03
N ALA A 7 5.12 6.88 -45.94
CA ALA A 7 4.50 5.56 -46.13
C ALA A 7 5.51 4.51 -46.63
N ARG A 8 6.49 4.91 -47.45
CA ARG A 8 7.55 4.00 -47.95
C ARG A 8 8.60 3.72 -46.88
N LEU A 9 8.93 4.70 -46.03
CA LEU A 9 9.83 4.47 -44.90
C LEU A 9 9.22 3.52 -43.87
N GLY A 10 7.92 3.69 -43.57
CA GLY A 10 7.20 2.79 -42.66
C GLY A 10 7.20 1.33 -43.15
N LEU A 11 7.02 1.11 -44.46
CA LEU A 11 7.01 -0.24 -45.03
C LEU A 11 8.39 -0.92 -44.98
N VAL A 12 9.47 -0.16 -45.12
CA VAL A 12 10.85 -0.68 -45.04
C VAL A 12 11.21 -1.05 -43.60
N VAL A 13 10.78 -0.26 -42.61
CA VAL A 13 11.01 -0.56 -41.19
C VAL A 13 10.22 -1.80 -40.77
N LEU A 14 8.97 -1.94 -41.23
CA LEU A 14 8.14 -3.13 -40.96
C LEU A 14 8.74 -4.40 -41.60
N ALA A 15 9.24 -4.32 -42.83
CA ALA A 15 9.89 -5.44 -43.50
C ALA A 15 11.22 -5.85 -42.82
N ALA A 16 12.00 -4.88 -42.34
CA ALA A 16 13.23 -5.15 -41.60
C ALA A 16 12.96 -5.80 -40.22
N GLY A 17 11.90 -5.36 -39.52
CA GLY A 17 11.48 -5.96 -38.25
C GLY A 17 11.02 -7.42 -38.40
N LEU A 18 10.24 -7.72 -39.44
CA LEU A 18 9.79 -9.09 -39.76
C LEU A 18 10.95 -10.00 -40.17
N GLY A 19 11.94 -9.48 -40.90
CA GLY A 19 13.15 -10.23 -41.25
C GLY A 19 14.00 -10.60 -40.03
N TRP A 20 14.10 -9.69 -39.06
CA TRP A 20 14.84 -9.93 -37.82
C TRP A 20 14.17 -10.97 -36.91
N LEU A 21 12.83 -10.98 -36.85
CA LEU A 21 12.05 -11.98 -36.11
C LEU A 21 12.16 -13.38 -36.71
N LEU A 22 12.21 -13.51 -38.04
CA LEU A 22 12.32 -14.81 -38.71
C LEU A 22 13.73 -15.42 -38.59
N LEU A 23 14.77 -14.59 -38.41
CA LEU A 23 16.16 -15.03 -38.23
C LEU A 23 16.50 -15.48 -36.80
N ARG A 24 15.58 -15.31 -35.83
CA ARG A 24 15.77 -15.68 -34.42
C ARG A 24 15.11 -17.00 -34.00
N SER A 25 14.51 -17.74 -34.93
CA SER A 25 13.96 -19.07 -34.66
C SER A 25 15.07 -20.02 -34.17
N PRO A 26 14.98 -20.59 -32.95
CA PRO A 26 15.97 -21.56 -32.47
C PRO A 26 15.90 -22.83 -33.31
N GLN A 27 17.05 -23.28 -33.82
CA GLN A 27 17.17 -24.59 -34.46
C GLN A 27 16.88 -25.71 -33.43
N PRO A 28 16.07 -26.72 -33.77
CA PRO A 28 15.91 -27.88 -32.92
C PRO A 28 17.22 -28.68 -32.91
N ARG A 29 17.80 -28.83 -31.71
CA ARG A 29 18.94 -29.72 -31.46
C ARG A 29 18.52 -31.16 -31.73
N ALA A 30 19.29 -31.84 -32.58
CA ALA A 30 19.17 -33.26 -32.87
C ALA A 30 19.31 -34.09 -31.58
N ALA A 31 18.34 -34.96 -31.33
CA ALA A 31 18.39 -35.97 -30.28
C ALA A 31 19.29 -37.12 -30.72
N GLY A 32 20.39 -37.32 -29.98
CA GLY A 32 21.21 -38.53 -30.00
C GLY A 32 20.78 -39.49 -28.89
N ALA A 33 20.81 -40.77 -29.20
CA ALA A 33 20.25 -41.91 -28.48
C ALA A 33 20.82 -42.18 -27.07
N ALA A 34 19.95 -42.64 -26.16
CA ALA A 34 20.13 -43.62 -25.07
C ALA A 34 18.88 -43.51 -24.15
N GLU A 35 18.31 -44.50 -23.49
CA GLU A 35 18.53 -45.92 -23.27
C GLU A 35 17.22 -46.44 -22.66
N ALA A 36 16.94 -47.72 -22.83
CA ALA A 36 15.72 -48.36 -22.39
C ALA A 36 15.60 -48.46 -20.86
N LEU A 37 14.47 -48.04 -20.29
CA LEU A 37 13.98 -48.44 -18.97
C LEU A 37 12.46 -48.69 -19.05
N GLY A 38 12.02 -49.78 -18.42
CA GLY A 38 10.76 -50.48 -18.66
C GLY A 38 9.47 -49.82 -18.16
N PRO A 39 8.33 -50.50 -18.36
CA PRO A 39 7.00 -49.94 -18.12
C PRO A 39 6.69 -49.82 -16.62
N ALA A 40 6.31 -48.62 -16.20
CA ALA A 40 5.68 -48.36 -14.91
C ALA A 40 4.19 -48.81 -14.95
N PRO A 41 3.62 -49.24 -13.80
CA PRO A 41 2.32 -49.92 -13.75
C PRO A 41 1.14 -48.95 -13.81
N GLU A 42 0.03 -49.44 -14.38
CA GLU A 42 -1.28 -48.78 -14.37
C GLU A 42 -1.79 -48.53 -12.94
N PRO A 43 -2.38 -47.35 -12.65
CA PRO A 43 -3.21 -47.18 -11.48
C PRO A 43 -4.61 -47.73 -11.75
N GLY A 44 -4.92 -48.84 -11.09
CA GLY A 44 -6.23 -49.47 -11.11
C GLY A 44 -7.32 -48.56 -10.58
N LEU A 45 -8.31 -48.29 -11.42
CA LEU A 45 -9.63 -47.80 -11.04
C LEU A 45 -10.31 -48.84 -10.14
N ARG A 46 -10.45 -48.53 -8.85
CA ARG A 46 -11.43 -49.18 -7.98
C ARG A 46 -12.58 -48.20 -7.75
N GLY A 47 -13.75 -48.58 -8.26
CA GLY A 47 -15.01 -47.89 -8.01
C GLY A 47 -15.35 -47.93 -6.53
N ALA A 48 -15.79 -46.78 -6.02
CA ALA A 48 -16.56 -46.70 -4.78
C ALA A 48 -18.03 -46.59 -5.16
N GLU A 49 -18.76 -47.56 -4.64
CA GLU A 49 -20.15 -47.90 -4.80
C GLU A 49 -21.03 -46.85 -4.10
N LEU A 50 -22.13 -46.45 -4.75
CA LEU A 50 -23.20 -45.66 -4.14
C LEU A 50 -23.75 -46.39 -2.91
N VAL A 51 -23.71 -45.73 -1.75
CA VAL A 51 -24.56 -46.09 -0.60
C VAL A 51 -25.47 -44.92 -0.27
N GLN A 52 -26.74 -45.29 -0.14
CA GLN A 52 -27.92 -44.46 -0.03
C GLN A 52 -28.01 -43.70 1.30
N ASP A 53 -28.63 -42.53 1.18
CA ASP A 53 -29.38 -41.74 2.14
C ASP A 53 -29.93 -42.50 3.37
N PRO A 54 -29.83 -41.91 4.58
CA PRO A 54 -30.89 -42.07 5.56
C PRO A 54 -31.38 -40.71 6.07
N GLY A 55 -32.68 -40.48 5.89
CA GLY A 55 -33.41 -39.31 6.39
C GLY A 55 -33.43 -39.19 7.92
N PRO A 56 -33.87 -38.03 8.43
CA PRO A 56 -33.87 -37.76 9.86
C PRO A 56 -35.05 -38.49 10.55
N ALA A 57 -34.72 -39.48 11.37
CA ALA A 57 -35.65 -40.09 12.30
C ALA A 57 -35.87 -39.18 13.52
N ALA A 58 -37.15 -38.88 13.78
CA ALA A 58 -37.61 -38.26 15.01
C ALA A 58 -37.32 -39.18 16.22
N GLY A 59 -36.42 -38.73 17.10
CA GLY A 59 -36.11 -39.36 18.37
C GLY A 59 -36.91 -38.73 19.50
N ALA A 60 -37.85 -39.49 20.04
CA ALA A 60 -38.66 -39.15 21.21
C ALA A 60 -37.79 -38.98 22.48
N VAL A 61 -38.07 -37.91 23.22
CA VAL A 61 -37.56 -37.67 24.58
C VAL A 61 -38.31 -38.58 25.56
N PRO A 62 -37.63 -39.37 26.41
CA PRO A 62 -38.30 -40.09 27.48
C PRO A 62 -38.65 -39.15 28.63
N SER A 63 -39.95 -39.12 28.93
CA SER A 63 -40.54 -38.54 30.14
C SER A 63 -40.64 -39.58 31.26
N GLY A 64 -40.26 -39.17 32.47
CA GLY A 64 -40.45 -39.88 33.75
C GLY A 64 -39.13 -40.00 34.51
N GLY A 65 -38.99 -39.63 35.78
CA GLY A 65 -39.89 -39.14 36.82
C GLY A 65 -39.10 -39.09 38.14
N ASP A 66 -39.67 -38.44 39.14
CA ASP A 66 -39.31 -38.43 40.56
C ASP A 66 -38.13 -37.55 41.06
N GLY A 67 -38.54 -36.44 41.71
CA GLY A 67 -38.51 -36.45 43.18
C GLY A 67 -37.19 -36.07 43.84
N GLY A 68 -36.81 -34.80 43.73
CA GLY A 68 -35.71 -34.23 44.51
C GLY A 68 -36.06 -32.84 45.03
N THR A 69 -36.48 -32.77 46.29
CA THR A 69 -36.68 -31.56 47.10
C THR A 69 -35.57 -30.52 46.87
N ALA A 70 -35.97 -29.32 46.45
CA ALA A 70 -35.11 -28.15 46.37
C ALA A 70 -34.54 -27.80 47.75
N PRO A 71 -33.22 -27.66 47.93
CA PRO A 71 -32.69 -26.89 49.04
C PRO A 71 -32.87 -25.42 48.66
N GLY A 72 -33.70 -24.71 49.40
CA GLY A 72 -33.74 -23.25 49.36
C GLY A 72 -32.36 -22.71 49.72
N THR A 73 -31.59 -22.32 48.72
CA THR A 73 -30.38 -21.50 48.90
C THR A 73 -30.84 -20.09 49.25
N SER A 74 -30.90 -19.84 50.56
CA SER A 74 -30.86 -18.50 51.11
C SER A 74 -29.68 -17.76 50.50
N SER A 75 -29.94 -16.68 49.76
CA SER A 75 -28.93 -15.68 49.41
C SER A 75 -28.43 -15.03 50.70
N ARG A 76 -27.44 -15.65 51.34
CA ARG A 76 -26.60 -14.94 52.32
C ARG A 76 -25.93 -13.82 51.55
N GLY A 77 -26.22 -12.58 51.95
CA GLY A 77 -25.54 -11.40 51.44
C GLY A 77 -24.04 -11.65 51.46
N ARG A 78 -23.47 -11.79 50.27
CA ARG A 78 -22.02 -11.82 50.08
C ARG A 78 -21.59 -10.41 50.44
N THR A 79 -21.03 -10.25 51.63
CA THR A 79 -20.43 -9.00 52.08
C THR A 79 -19.49 -8.54 50.97
N LEU A 80 -19.73 -7.34 50.43
CA LEU A 80 -18.83 -6.66 49.50
C LEU A 80 -17.39 -6.93 49.94
N ALA A 81 -16.58 -7.42 49.01
CA ALA A 81 -15.21 -7.87 49.24
C ALA A 81 -14.52 -6.99 50.28
N GLU A 82 -13.93 -7.63 51.32
CA GLU A 82 -13.13 -6.93 52.31
C GLU A 82 -12.20 -5.96 51.58
N GLN A 83 -12.33 -4.68 51.95
CA GLN A 83 -11.61 -3.57 51.36
C GLN A 83 -10.12 -3.96 51.27
N PRO A 84 -9.48 -3.86 50.09
CA PRO A 84 -8.08 -4.25 49.97
C PRO A 84 -7.27 -3.41 50.96
N SER A 85 -6.75 -4.07 52.01
CA SER A 85 -6.18 -3.42 53.20
C SER A 85 -4.97 -2.53 52.90
N ASP A 86 -4.43 -2.65 51.69
CA ASP A 86 -3.15 -2.07 51.27
C ASP A 86 -3.33 -0.96 50.22
N ALA A 87 -4.56 -0.53 49.93
CA ALA A 87 -4.83 0.58 49.01
C ALA A 87 -4.61 1.94 49.68
N SER A 88 -3.79 2.80 49.08
CA SER A 88 -3.62 4.18 49.55
C SER A 88 -4.91 4.97 49.32
N PRO A 89 -5.30 5.90 50.22
CA PRO A 89 -6.44 6.81 49.98
C PRO A 89 -6.29 7.68 48.73
N ALA A 90 -5.06 7.82 48.20
CA ALA A 90 -4.78 8.55 46.96
C ALA A 90 -5.08 7.74 45.69
N ASP A 91 -5.29 6.43 45.80
CA ASP A 91 -5.50 5.55 44.67
C ASP A 91 -6.99 5.46 44.30
N LEU A 92 -7.25 5.23 43.03
CA LEU A 92 -8.57 4.83 42.56
C LEU A 92 -8.61 3.32 42.41
N VAL A 93 -9.47 2.66 43.18
CA VAL A 93 -9.76 1.22 43.02
C VAL A 93 -11.11 1.09 42.34
N VAL A 94 -11.15 0.38 41.20
CA VAL A 94 -12.36 0.13 40.43
C VAL A 94 -12.69 -1.37 40.49
N LEU A 95 -13.90 -1.71 40.93
CA LEU A 95 -14.49 -3.04 40.82
C LEU A 95 -15.42 -3.06 39.60
N VAL A 96 -15.09 -3.87 38.61
CA VAL A 96 -15.93 -4.08 37.43
C VAL A 96 -16.76 -5.34 37.64
N LEU A 97 -18.08 -5.20 37.52
CA LEU A 97 -19.04 -6.29 37.60
C LEU A 97 -19.69 -6.52 36.23
N ASP A 98 -19.96 -7.77 35.89
CA ASP A 98 -20.78 -8.13 34.74
C ASP A 98 -22.27 -7.81 34.96
N ALA A 99 -23.10 -8.07 33.95
CA ALA A 99 -24.55 -7.84 34.03
C ALA A 99 -25.28 -8.73 35.06
N ALA A 100 -24.65 -9.82 35.51
CA ALA A 100 -25.16 -10.67 36.58
C ALA A 100 -24.68 -10.22 37.97
N GLY A 101 -23.84 -9.18 38.04
CA GLY A 101 -23.24 -8.67 39.27
C GLY A 101 -22.04 -9.46 39.76
N ALA A 102 -21.47 -10.36 38.93
CA ALA A 102 -20.26 -11.09 39.26
C ALA A 102 -19.01 -10.28 38.85
N PRO A 103 -17.87 -10.43 39.54
CA PRO A 103 -16.63 -9.75 39.13
C PRO A 103 -16.19 -10.12 37.72
N ALA A 104 -15.82 -9.12 36.93
CA ALA A 104 -15.42 -9.26 35.53
C ALA A 104 -13.88 -9.14 35.38
N PRO A 105 -13.13 -10.26 35.37
CA PRO A 105 -11.67 -10.24 35.22
C PRO A 105 -11.20 -9.92 33.79
N GLY A 106 -10.00 -9.34 33.67
CA GLY A 106 -9.33 -9.08 32.39
C GLY A 106 -9.90 -7.91 31.58
N VAL A 107 -10.79 -7.10 32.15
CA VAL A 107 -11.39 -5.94 31.47
C VAL A 107 -10.36 -4.81 31.37
N PRO A 108 -9.94 -4.39 30.16
CA PRO A 108 -9.03 -3.26 30.00
C PRO A 108 -9.77 -1.94 30.26
N LEU A 109 -9.18 -1.13 31.13
CA LEU A 109 -9.71 0.16 31.58
C LEU A 109 -8.74 1.28 31.21
N ARG A 110 -9.29 2.44 30.81
CA ARG A 110 -8.54 3.66 30.50
C ARG A 110 -9.17 4.89 31.15
N ILE A 111 -8.36 5.78 31.73
CA ILE A 111 -8.81 7.04 32.34
C ILE A 111 -8.48 8.24 31.44
N ASP A 112 -9.42 9.18 31.29
CA ASP A 112 -9.32 10.43 30.51
C ASP A 112 -9.77 11.65 31.35
N PRO A 113 -9.03 12.79 31.38
CA PRO A 113 -7.74 13.02 30.71
C PRO A 113 -6.64 12.08 31.20
N GLU A 114 -5.61 11.88 30.37
CA GLU A 114 -4.53 10.95 30.66
C GLU A 114 -3.76 11.35 31.93
N ILE A 115 -3.62 10.38 32.83
CA ILE A 115 -2.76 10.44 34.03
C ILE A 115 -1.61 9.43 33.88
N PRO A 116 -0.52 9.54 34.66
CA PRO A 116 0.48 8.48 34.70
C PRO A 116 -0.18 7.13 35.01
N GLU A 117 0.12 6.10 34.20
CA GLU A 117 -0.49 4.76 34.31
C GLU A 117 -2.01 4.74 34.14
N ASN A 118 -2.55 5.54 33.23
CA ASN A 118 -3.99 5.59 32.91
C ASN A 118 -4.58 4.31 32.31
N HIS A 119 -3.79 3.26 32.05
CA HIS A 119 -4.25 1.98 31.52
C HIS A 119 -4.01 0.83 32.50
N ARG A 120 -5.06 0.06 32.82
CA ARG A 120 -4.98 -1.15 33.66
C ARG A 120 -6.01 -2.18 33.21
N ALA A 121 -5.71 -3.47 33.37
CA ALA A 121 -6.71 -4.54 33.25
C ALA A 121 -7.17 -4.98 34.65
N THR A 122 -8.43 -5.40 34.77
CA THR A 122 -8.93 -5.96 36.03
C THR A 122 -8.30 -7.33 36.33
N GLY A 123 -7.98 -7.59 37.60
CA GLY A 123 -7.52 -8.90 38.06
C GLY A 123 -8.64 -9.94 38.16
N PRO A 124 -8.35 -11.15 38.69
CA PRO A 124 -9.34 -12.23 38.87
C PRO A 124 -10.60 -11.82 39.65
N GLU A 125 -10.45 -10.90 40.60
CA GLU A 125 -11.54 -10.35 41.43
C GLU A 125 -12.29 -9.18 40.79
N GLY A 126 -12.10 -8.92 39.49
CA GLY A 126 -12.69 -7.78 38.79
C GLY A 126 -12.16 -6.41 39.23
N LEU A 127 -11.08 -6.38 40.03
CA LEU A 127 -10.49 -5.15 40.57
C LEU A 127 -9.34 -4.62 39.72
N ALA A 128 -9.30 -3.32 39.51
CA ALA A 128 -8.16 -2.58 38.96
C ALA A 128 -7.79 -1.42 39.89
N ARG A 129 -6.49 -1.20 40.09
CA ARG A 129 -5.94 -0.11 40.92
C ARG A 129 -5.17 0.87 40.04
N PHE A 130 -5.53 2.15 40.13
CA PHE A 130 -4.83 3.27 39.50
C PHE A 130 -4.16 4.12 40.57
N PRO A 131 -2.83 3.98 40.75
CA PRO A 131 -2.10 4.71 41.77
C PRO A 131 -2.24 6.23 41.60
N ASN A 132 -2.48 6.95 42.70
CA ASN A 132 -2.58 8.42 42.75
C ASN A 132 -3.69 9.06 41.87
N ALA A 133 -4.51 8.28 41.16
CA ALA A 133 -5.52 8.80 40.25
C ALA A 133 -6.53 9.71 40.98
N ARG A 134 -6.95 9.33 42.19
CA ARG A 134 -7.89 10.13 43.00
C ARG A 134 -7.31 11.47 43.43
N ALA A 135 -6.03 11.50 43.79
CA ALA A 135 -5.34 12.75 44.09
C ALA A 135 -5.26 13.65 42.85
N ALA A 136 -4.96 13.08 41.67
CA ALA A 136 -4.94 13.81 40.41
C ALA A 136 -6.32 14.40 40.05
N MET A 137 -7.40 13.61 40.16
CA MET A 137 -8.76 14.09 39.90
C MET A 137 -9.16 15.23 40.85
N THR A 138 -8.85 15.08 42.14
CA THR A 138 -9.15 16.10 43.15
C THR A 138 -8.38 17.39 42.89
N SER A 139 -7.09 17.29 42.53
CA SER A 139 -6.26 18.45 42.22
C SER A 139 -6.70 19.16 40.94
N ALA A 140 -7.18 18.42 39.95
CA ALA A 140 -7.69 18.99 38.70
C ALA A 140 -9.05 19.68 38.89
N GLY A 141 -9.85 19.25 39.88
CA GLY A 141 -11.17 19.82 40.15
C GLY A 141 -12.19 19.62 39.02
N ALA A 142 -11.98 18.60 38.18
CA ALA A 142 -12.78 18.28 37.01
C ALA A 142 -13.17 16.79 36.99
N SER A 143 -14.27 16.45 36.32
CA SER A 143 -14.70 15.07 36.12
C SER A 143 -13.78 14.34 35.14
N PHE A 144 -13.53 13.07 35.42
CA PHE A 144 -12.77 12.16 34.56
C PHE A 144 -13.71 11.14 33.94
N ARG A 145 -13.29 10.52 32.84
CA ARG A 145 -14.02 9.42 32.19
C ARG A 145 -13.21 8.15 32.28
N LEU A 146 -13.84 7.09 32.77
CA LEU A 146 -13.31 5.73 32.76
C LEU A 146 -13.93 4.97 31.60
N PHE A 147 -13.11 4.67 30.60
CA PHE A 147 -13.47 3.86 29.44
C PHE A 147 -13.20 2.39 29.71
N HIS A 148 -14.17 1.54 29.37
CA HIS A 148 -13.95 0.10 29.24
C HIS A 148 -13.58 -0.17 27.79
N ASN A 149 -12.32 -0.51 27.52
CA ASN A 149 -11.80 -0.70 26.16
C ASN A 149 -12.22 -2.09 25.62
N LEU A 150 -13.54 -2.29 25.53
CA LEU A 150 -14.17 -3.54 25.14
C LEU A 150 -14.71 -3.46 23.70
N PRO A 151 -14.85 -4.61 23.01
CA PRO A 151 -15.52 -4.77 21.72
C PRO A 151 -16.97 -4.28 21.69
N PHE A 152 -17.16 -2.96 21.59
CA PHE A 152 -18.45 -2.26 21.59
C PHE A 152 -18.44 -1.15 20.55
N VAL A 153 -19.56 -0.94 19.86
CA VAL A 153 -19.75 0.23 18.98
C VAL A 153 -19.65 1.52 19.79
N HIS A 154 -20.25 1.53 20.97
CA HIS A 154 -20.14 2.61 21.94
C HIS A 154 -19.50 2.07 23.20
N GLN A 155 -18.23 2.39 23.41
CA GLN A 155 -17.50 1.91 24.58
C GLN A 155 -18.25 2.30 25.87
N PRO A 156 -18.46 1.37 26.81
CA PRO A 156 -19.03 1.71 28.10
C PRO A 156 -18.16 2.73 28.83
N VAL A 157 -18.75 3.85 29.24
CA VAL A 157 -18.05 4.94 29.95
C VAL A 157 -18.69 5.14 31.31
N LEU A 158 -17.85 5.26 32.35
CA LEU A 158 -18.26 5.71 33.67
C LEU A 158 -17.67 7.10 33.94
N GLU A 159 -18.53 8.06 34.30
CA GLU A 159 -18.08 9.38 34.74
C GLU A 159 -17.62 9.31 36.20
N LEU A 160 -16.42 9.83 36.44
CA LEU A 160 -15.76 9.89 37.73
C LEU A 160 -15.76 11.34 38.22
N ASP A 161 -16.74 11.70 39.05
CA ASP A 161 -16.80 13.01 39.70
C ASP A 161 -15.94 13.00 40.99
N PRO A 162 -14.86 13.80 41.07
CA PRO A 162 -13.98 13.83 42.24
C PRO A 162 -14.72 14.14 43.55
N PHE A 163 -15.84 14.87 43.51
CA PHE A 163 -16.61 15.25 44.69
C PHE A 163 -17.63 14.19 45.13
N ALA A 164 -18.08 13.34 44.19
CA ALA A 164 -19.05 12.28 44.47
C ALA A 164 -18.37 10.97 44.94
N LEU A 165 -17.06 10.83 44.69
CA LEU A 165 -16.30 9.64 45.02
C LEU A 165 -16.01 9.55 46.53
N SER A 166 -17.00 9.25 47.38
CA SER A 166 -16.76 9.04 48.82
C SER A 166 -16.29 7.62 49.18
N SER A 167 -16.53 6.64 48.31
CA SER A 167 -16.15 5.24 48.52
C SER A 167 -14.70 4.96 48.13
N ALA A 168 -14.01 4.12 48.90
CA ALA A 168 -12.67 3.65 48.55
C ALA A 168 -12.65 2.78 47.28
N VAL A 169 -13.78 2.14 46.94
CA VAL A 169 -13.94 1.32 45.74
C VAL A 169 -15.09 1.87 44.90
N VAL A 170 -14.79 2.15 43.63
CA VAL A 170 -15.78 2.55 42.62
C VAL A 170 -16.29 1.30 41.94
N VAL A 171 -17.61 1.10 41.93
CA VAL A 171 -18.22 -0.04 41.25
C VAL A 171 -18.69 0.40 39.87
N SER A 172 -18.24 -0.31 38.83
CA SER A 172 -18.67 -0.13 37.45
C SER A 172 -19.40 -1.40 37.00
N HIS A 173 -20.58 -1.25 36.41
CA HIS A 173 -21.34 -2.37 35.87
C HIS A 173 -21.23 -2.38 34.34
N LEU A 174 -20.82 -3.51 33.78
CA LEU A 174 -20.84 -3.72 32.34
C LEU A 174 -22.29 -3.94 31.86
N PRO A 175 -22.63 -3.52 30.63
CA PRO A 175 -23.85 -3.96 29.98
C PRO A 175 -23.83 -5.49 29.76
N PRO A 176 -24.97 -6.11 29.41
CA PRO A 176 -25.00 -7.51 29.02
C PRO A 176 -24.01 -7.82 27.89
N THR A 177 -23.11 -8.77 28.13
CA THR A 177 -22.04 -9.15 27.20
C THR A 177 -22.11 -10.65 26.89
N GLY A 178 -21.48 -11.07 25.79
CA GLY A 178 -21.15 -12.46 25.52
C GLY A 178 -19.66 -12.67 25.32
N GLY A 179 -19.26 -13.86 24.91
CA GLY A 179 -17.87 -14.21 24.60
C GLY A 179 -17.66 -14.57 23.12
N VAL A 180 -16.45 -14.36 22.63
CA VAL A 180 -15.96 -14.89 21.35
C VAL A 180 -14.67 -15.68 21.63
N GLU A 181 -14.66 -16.96 21.29
CA GLU A 181 -13.46 -17.79 21.17
C GLU A 181 -13.03 -17.78 19.70
N VAL A 182 -11.78 -17.42 19.43
CA VAL A 182 -11.19 -17.55 18.09
C VAL A 182 -10.21 -18.72 18.12
N ARG A 183 -10.48 -19.76 17.35
CA ARG A 183 -9.54 -20.85 17.11
C ARG A 183 -8.73 -20.52 15.88
N VAL A 184 -7.41 -20.53 16.04
CA VAL A 184 -6.47 -20.21 14.99
C VAL A 184 -5.64 -21.45 14.68
N SER A 185 -5.66 -21.88 13.42
CA SER A 185 -4.88 -23.01 12.94
C SER A 185 -4.00 -22.62 11.74
N GLU A 186 -2.93 -23.38 11.54
CA GLU A 186 -2.13 -23.35 10.32
C GLU A 186 -2.84 -24.07 9.17
N LEU A 187 -2.35 -23.90 7.93
CA LEU A 187 -2.91 -24.58 6.74
C LEU A 187 -2.85 -26.11 6.81
N ASP A 188 -1.97 -26.68 7.63
CA ASP A 188 -1.87 -28.12 7.87
C ASP A 188 -2.80 -28.63 8.99
N GLY A 189 -3.61 -27.73 9.57
CA GLY A 189 -4.55 -28.02 10.65
C GLY A 189 -3.94 -28.04 12.05
N GLN A 190 -2.64 -27.80 12.21
CA GLN A 190 -2.04 -27.64 13.54
C GLN A 190 -2.49 -26.34 14.21
N PRO A 191 -2.52 -26.26 15.54
CA PRO A 191 -2.74 -25.00 16.24
C PRO A 191 -1.71 -23.93 15.82
N ALA A 192 -2.16 -22.70 15.63
CA ALA A 192 -1.24 -21.59 15.33
C ALA A 192 -0.23 -21.37 16.48
N PRO A 193 0.99 -20.92 16.17
CA PRO A 193 2.05 -20.76 17.16
C PRO A 193 1.68 -19.70 18.21
N ASP A 194 2.07 -19.97 19.45
CA ASP A 194 1.95 -19.01 20.54
C ASP A 194 2.65 -17.68 20.18
N GLY A 195 2.03 -16.57 20.58
CA GLY A 195 2.49 -15.23 20.21
C GLY A 195 1.86 -14.70 18.93
N SER A 196 1.18 -15.54 18.14
CA SER A 196 0.27 -15.06 17.09
C SER A 196 -0.75 -14.10 17.72
N THR A 197 -1.26 -13.16 16.93
CA THR A 197 -2.25 -12.18 17.40
C THR A 197 -3.54 -12.35 16.65
N VAL A 198 -4.66 -12.11 17.35
CA VAL A 198 -5.99 -11.99 16.76
C VAL A 198 -6.49 -10.59 17.07
N GLU A 199 -6.83 -9.85 16.02
CA GLU A 199 -7.54 -8.59 16.10
C GLU A 199 -9.01 -8.83 15.76
N LEU A 200 -9.90 -8.57 16.71
CA LEU A 200 -11.34 -8.70 16.54
C LEU A 200 -11.92 -7.33 16.18
N THR A 201 -12.78 -7.26 15.17
CA THR A 201 -13.44 -6.02 14.73
C THR A 201 -14.95 -6.24 14.54
N ILE A 202 -15.72 -5.16 14.66
CA ILE A 202 -17.16 -5.19 14.37
C ILE A 202 -17.36 -5.01 12.86
N VAL A 203 -18.12 -5.91 12.24
CA VAL A 203 -18.54 -5.76 10.85
C VAL A 203 -19.70 -4.78 10.80
N ASN A 204 -19.45 -3.59 10.26
CA ASN A 204 -20.50 -2.62 9.96
C ASN A 204 -20.84 -2.71 8.47
N GLU A 205 -21.90 -3.45 8.15
CA GLU A 205 -22.36 -3.71 6.78
C GLU A 205 -22.64 -2.41 6.01
N ILE A 206 -23.10 -1.36 6.70
CA ILE A 206 -23.39 -0.05 6.09
C ILE A 206 -22.11 0.69 5.72
N GLU A 207 -21.11 0.70 6.61
CA GLU A 207 -19.82 1.35 6.35
C GLU A 207 -18.99 0.59 5.32
N GLU A 208 -19.01 -0.75 5.35
CA GLU A 208 -18.30 -1.58 4.38
C GLU A 208 -18.84 -1.39 2.95
N ALA A 209 -20.16 -1.23 2.81
CA ALA A 209 -20.77 -0.92 1.52
C ALA A 209 -20.40 0.48 0.99
N ALA A 210 -20.16 1.42 1.91
CA ALA A 210 -19.83 2.80 1.59
C ALA A 210 -18.34 2.99 1.22
N ASP A 211 -17.44 2.36 1.98
CA ASP A 211 -15.99 2.49 1.79
C ASP A 211 -15.24 1.20 2.22
N PRO A 212 -14.98 0.29 1.27
CA PRO A 212 -14.24 -0.95 1.54
C PRO A 212 -12.75 -0.73 1.82
N LEU A 213 -12.18 0.44 1.48
CA LEU A 213 -10.77 0.75 1.77
C LEU A 213 -10.58 1.21 3.23
N ARG A 214 -11.66 1.57 3.94
CA ARG A 214 -11.61 2.00 5.35
C ARG A 214 -11.45 0.87 6.37
N LEU A 215 -11.31 -0.37 5.92
CA LEU A 215 -11.20 -1.54 6.80
C LEU A 215 -9.99 -1.46 7.76
N GLU A 216 -8.89 -0.81 7.34
CA GLU A 216 -7.65 -0.71 8.14
C GLU A 216 -7.70 0.31 9.28
N GLN A 217 -8.63 1.26 9.26
CA GLN A 217 -8.77 2.28 10.31
C GLN A 217 -9.80 1.90 11.38
N ARG A 218 -10.33 0.67 11.32
CA ARG A 218 -11.29 0.22 12.33
C ARG A 218 -10.59 0.05 13.67
N SER A 219 -11.26 0.48 14.74
CA SER A 219 -10.80 0.16 16.09
C SER A 219 -10.94 -1.34 16.30
N GLY A 220 -9.82 -2.05 16.30
CA GLY A 220 -9.75 -3.48 16.61
C GLY A 220 -9.35 -3.74 18.06
N TRP A 221 -9.73 -4.91 18.57
CA TRP A 221 -9.32 -5.39 19.88
C TRP A 221 -8.37 -6.58 19.72
N ILE A 222 -7.19 -6.51 20.30
CA ILE A 222 -6.13 -7.50 20.11
C ILE A 222 -6.09 -8.48 21.28
N ALA A 223 -6.05 -9.77 20.98
CA ALA A 223 -5.73 -10.84 21.91
C ALA A 223 -4.60 -11.70 21.37
N HIS A 224 -3.77 -12.25 22.25
CA HIS A 224 -2.70 -13.18 21.86
C HIS A 224 -3.23 -14.61 21.82
N VAL A 225 -2.81 -15.35 20.80
CA VAL A 225 -3.07 -16.77 20.64
C VAL A 225 -2.23 -17.56 21.64
N ARG A 226 -2.88 -18.48 22.35
CA ARG A 226 -2.27 -19.49 23.21
C ARG A 226 -2.89 -20.84 22.89
N GLU A 227 -2.08 -21.85 22.60
CA GLU A 227 -2.54 -23.19 22.22
C GLU A 227 -3.58 -23.16 21.07
N GLY A 228 -3.34 -22.29 20.08
CA GLY A 228 -4.25 -22.06 18.94
C GLY A 228 -5.56 -21.36 19.29
N ARG A 229 -5.66 -20.66 20.43
CA ARG A 229 -6.88 -19.98 20.87
C ARG A 229 -6.63 -18.54 21.30
N ALA A 230 -7.50 -17.63 20.89
CA ALA A 230 -7.61 -16.27 21.44
C ALA A 230 -9.01 -16.06 22.02
N LEU A 231 -9.10 -15.39 23.17
CA LEU A 231 -10.36 -15.24 23.92
C LEU A 231 -10.74 -13.78 24.08
N PHE A 232 -11.99 -13.47 23.75
CA PHE A 232 -12.63 -12.17 23.97
C PHE A 232 -13.85 -12.39 24.89
N PRO A 233 -13.67 -12.33 26.22
CA PRO A 233 -14.70 -12.75 27.18
C PRO A 233 -15.88 -11.77 27.30
N TYR A 234 -15.72 -10.52 26.84
CA TYR A 234 -16.77 -9.51 26.89
C TYR A 234 -16.89 -8.80 25.54
N VAL A 235 -17.82 -9.25 24.72
CA VAL A 235 -18.20 -8.62 23.46
C VAL A 235 -19.64 -8.13 23.50
N GLU A 236 -19.96 -7.11 22.72
CA GLU A 236 -21.33 -6.63 22.56
C GLU A 236 -22.23 -7.70 21.91
N LEU A 237 -23.45 -7.84 22.45
CA LEU A 237 -24.42 -8.81 21.96
C LEU A 237 -25.03 -8.38 20.62
N GLY A 238 -25.41 -9.36 19.79
CA GLY A 238 -26.15 -9.13 18.54
C GLY A 238 -25.35 -8.44 17.43
N ARG A 239 -24.02 -8.49 17.50
CA ARG A 239 -23.10 -7.95 16.48
C ARG A 239 -22.57 -9.05 15.56
N SER A 240 -22.12 -8.67 14.36
CA SER A 240 -21.32 -9.51 13.48
C SER A 240 -19.84 -9.17 13.67
N TRP A 241 -18.99 -10.18 13.73
CA TRP A 241 -17.57 -10.04 14.05
C TRP A 241 -16.70 -10.55 12.90
N GLU A 242 -15.58 -9.87 12.70
CA GLU A 242 -14.49 -10.30 11.83
C GLU A 242 -13.21 -10.40 12.66
N ALA A 243 -12.58 -11.58 12.62
CA ALA A 243 -11.33 -11.85 13.30
C ALA A 243 -10.19 -11.87 12.28
N PHE A 244 -9.15 -11.08 12.53
CA PHE A 244 -7.92 -11.00 11.75
C PHE A 244 -6.80 -11.66 12.55
N ALA A 245 -6.31 -12.82 12.12
CA ALA A 245 -5.22 -13.52 12.78
C ALA A 245 -3.89 -13.31 12.02
N ARG A 246 -2.83 -12.94 12.74
CA ARG A 246 -1.46 -12.76 12.22
C ARG A 246 -0.50 -13.68 12.95
N ARG A 247 0.47 -14.26 12.22
CA ARG A 247 1.65 -14.89 12.84
C ARG A 247 2.50 -13.81 13.53
N PRO A 248 3.37 -14.17 14.50
CA PRO A 248 4.18 -13.19 15.22
C PRO A 248 5.05 -12.30 14.33
N GLU A 249 5.44 -12.80 13.16
CA GLU A 249 6.41 -12.18 12.24
C GLU A 249 5.77 -11.81 10.87
N ALA A 250 4.45 -12.00 10.73
CA ALA A 250 3.74 -11.75 9.49
C ALA A 250 3.03 -10.39 9.50
N ASN A 251 3.10 -9.69 8.37
CA ASN A 251 2.39 -8.42 8.18
C ASN A 251 0.96 -8.62 7.68
N ILE A 252 0.64 -9.80 7.15
CA ILE A 252 -0.66 -10.11 6.53
C ILE A 252 -1.48 -10.91 7.51
N ALA A 253 -2.76 -10.54 7.65
CA ALA A 253 -3.70 -11.25 8.48
C ALA A 253 -4.59 -12.16 7.64
N SER A 254 -4.90 -13.35 8.17
CA SER A 254 -6.04 -14.12 7.66
C SER A 254 -7.31 -13.75 8.38
N ARG A 255 -8.42 -13.74 7.65
CA ARG A 255 -9.72 -13.31 8.18
C ARG A 255 -10.77 -14.41 8.23
N ALA A 256 -11.64 -14.33 9.22
CA ALA A 256 -12.89 -15.08 9.25
C ALA A 256 -14.02 -14.25 9.88
N ARG A 257 -15.24 -14.48 9.44
CA ARG A 257 -16.44 -13.79 9.93
C ARG A 257 -17.40 -14.76 10.62
N ALA A 258 -18.06 -14.30 11.67
CA ALA A 258 -19.12 -15.05 12.32
C ALA A 258 -20.15 -14.13 12.99
N PRO A 259 -21.41 -14.58 13.14
CA PRO A 259 -22.35 -13.91 14.02
C PRO A 259 -21.88 -13.99 15.48
N GLY A 260 -22.03 -12.90 16.20
CA GLY A 260 -21.73 -12.80 17.63
C GLY A 260 -22.78 -13.46 18.52
N PRO A 261 -22.54 -13.46 19.85
CA PRO A 261 -23.49 -13.99 20.82
C PRO A 261 -24.74 -13.11 20.89
N TYR A 262 -25.92 -13.74 20.98
CA TYR A 262 -27.21 -13.04 21.10
C TYR A 262 -27.78 -13.03 22.53
N VAL A 263 -27.21 -13.83 23.42
CA VAL A 263 -27.65 -13.98 24.81
C VAL A 263 -26.50 -13.62 25.74
N ALA A 264 -26.81 -12.96 26.85
CA ALA A 264 -25.83 -12.63 27.88
C ALA A 264 -25.14 -13.90 28.40
N GLY A 265 -23.81 -13.88 28.48
CA GLY A 265 -22.98 -15.03 28.83
C GLY A 265 -22.87 -16.12 27.75
N GLY A 266 -23.57 -15.97 26.61
CA GLY A 266 -23.40 -16.86 25.46
C GLY A 266 -22.02 -16.68 24.82
N SER A 267 -21.47 -17.75 24.24
CA SER A 267 -20.19 -17.72 23.54
C SER A 267 -20.35 -18.22 22.10
N VAL A 268 -19.59 -17.65 21.18
CA VAL A 268 -19.49 -18.11 19.79
C VAL A 268 -18.04 -18.46 19.44
N LEU A 269 -17.88 -19.38 18.49
CA LEU A 269 -16.58 -19.81 17.98
C LEU A 269 -16.36 -19.24 16.58
N ILE A 270 -15.21 -18.60 16.37
CA ILE A 270 -14.71 -18.20 15.05
C ILE A 270 -13.47 -19.05 14.73
N GLU A 271 -13.45 -19.71 13.58
CA GLU A 271 -12.31 -20.50 13.14
C GLU A 271 -11.55 -19.73 12.05
N VAL A 272 -10.28 -19.42 12.31
CA VAL A 272 -9.38 -18.73 11.38
C VAL A 272 -8.25 -19.68 11.00
N VAL A 273 -8.05 -19.88 9.70
CA VAL A 273 -6.92 -20.66 9.18
C VAL A 273 -5.91 -19.68 8.58
N LEU A 274 -4.70 -19.61 9.15
CA LEU A 274 -3.63 -18.70 8.72
C LEU A 274 -3.14 -19.06 7.31
N GLY A 275 -3.25 -18.14 6.36
CA GLY A 275 -2.94 -18.36 4.95
C GLY A 275 -4.11 -18.89 4.10
N SER A 276 -5.34 -18.87 4.62
CA SER A 276 -6.50 -19.39 3.88
C SER A 276 -7.07 -18.44 2.83
N ASP A 277 -6.74 -17.15 2.93
CA ASP A 277 -7.22 -16.06 2.09
C ASP A 277 -6.11 -15.34 1.33
N HIS A 278 -4.86 -15.79 1.46
CA HIS A 278 -3.71 -15.30 0.71
C HIS A 278 -2.66 -16.40 0.50
N PRO A 279 -1.75 -16.27 -0.49
CA PRO A 279 -0.67 -17.24 -0.68
C PRO A 279 0.33 -17.24 0.49
N VAL A 280 0.74 -18.42 0.94
CA VAL A 280 1.82 -18.62 1.91
C VAL A 280 2.90 -19.45 1.25
N VAL A 281 4.14 -18.98 1.29
CA VAL A 281 5.26 -19.64 0.63
C VAL A 281 6.20 -20.21 1.68
N ARG A 282 6.44 -21.51 1.59
CA ARG A 282 7.43 -22.20 2.41
C ARG A 282 8.77 -22.24 1.71
N PHE A 283 9.77 -21.69 2.35
CA PHE A 283 11.16 -21.72 1.91
C PHE A 283 12.01 -22.53 2.87
N ARG A 284 13.19 -22.94 2.41
CA ARG A 284 14.25 -23.49 3.25
C ARG A 284 15.52 -22.68 3.09
N ALA A 285 16.04 -22.10 4.17
CA ALA A 285 17.34 -21.46 4.17
C ALA A 285 18.44 -22.54 4.28
N VAL A 286 19.37 -22.53 3.34
CA VAL A 286 20.52 -23.44 3.31
C VAL A 286 21.80 -22.67 3.02
N ASP A 287 22.95 -23.20 3.43
CA ASP A 287 24.24 -22.67 3.04
C ASP A 287 24.67 -23.14 1.63
N GLU A 288 25.88 -22.76 1.18
CA GLU A 288 26.43 -23.16 -0.12
C GLU A 288 26.62 -24.67 -0.30
N SER A 289 26.72 -25.43 0.80
CA SER A 289 26.80 -26.89 0.80
C SER A 289 25.44 -27.58 0.76
N GLY A 290 24.35 -26.81 0.88
CA GLY A 290 22.98 -27.31 1.02
C GLY A 290 22.62 -27.70 2.46
N THR A 291 23.45 -27.37 3.44
CA THR A 291 23.16 -27.63 4.86
C THR A 291 22.14 -26.61 5.38
N SER A 292 21.10 -27.08 6.06
CA SER A 292 20.05 -26.22 6.61
C SER A 292 20.59 -25.22 7.64
N ILE A 293 20.18 -23.96 7.51
CA ILE A 293 20.47 -22.90 8.48
C ILE A 293 19.31 -22.86 9.47
N ALA A 294 19.41 -23.66 10.54
CA ALA A 294 18.34 -23.91 11.50
C ALA A 294 18.29 -22.89 12.64
N ARG A 295 17.08 -22.57 13.14
CA ARG A 295 16.84 -21.65 14.27
C ARG A 295 17.46 -20.25 14.12
N ALA A 296 17.74 -19.86 12.90
CA ALA A 296 18.39 -18.60 12.57
C ALA A 296 17.35 -17.48 12.41
N GLN A 297 17.72 -16.28 12.85
CA GLN A 297 16.96 -15.08 12.54
C GLN A 297 17.38 -14.59 11.14
N LEU A 298 16.42 -14.57 10.22
CA LEU A 298 16.56 -14.08 8.86
C LEU A 298 15.92 -12.70 8.74
N LYS A 299 16.60 -11.79 8.04
CA LYS A 299 15.97 -10.58 7.50
C LYS A 299 15.58 -10.86 6.06
N VAL A 300 14.28 -10.87 5.80
CA VAL A 300 13.72 -11.12 4.48
C VAL A 300 13.18 -9.81 3.92
N GLU A 301 13.66 -9.44 2.74
CA GLU A 301 13.28 -8.25 2.00
C GLU A 301 12.54 -8.66 0.73
N ARG A 302 11.47 -7.94 0.39
CA ARG A 302 10.82 -8.06 -0.92
C ARG A 302 11.44 -7.07 -1.89
N GLU A 303 11.81 -7.56 -3.07
CA GLU A 303 12.28 -6.71 -4.16
C GLU A 303 11.07 -6.07 -4.86
N ALA A 304 10.51 -5.01 -4.25
CA ALA A 304 9.46 -4.20 -4.85
C ALA A 304 10.02 -2.87 -5.39
N LEU A 305 9.42 -2.36 -6.47
CA LEU A 305 9.91 -1.18 -7.20
C LEU A 305 9.94 0.11 -6.39
N PHE A 306 9.13 0.24 -5.32
CA PHE A 306 8.94 1.52 -4.63
C PHE A 306 9.11 1.46 -3.11
N PHE A 307 8.96 0.30 -2.45
CA PHE A 307 9.16 0.16 -1.01
C PHE A 307 9.60 -1.26 -0.66
N SER A 308 10.80 -1.43 -0.08
CA SER A 308 11.20 -2.70 0.52
C SER A 308 10.58 -2.82 1.92
N GLN A 309 9.59 -3.68 2.07
CA GLN A 309 9.23 -4.16 3.40
C GLN A 309 10.28 -5.19 3.83
N GLN A 310 10.94 -4.91 4.96
CA GLN A 310 11.84 -5.85 5.61
C GLN A 310 11.11 -6.48 6.78
N ILE A 311 11.06 -7.81 6.79
CA ILE A 311 10.52 -8.60 7.88
C ILE A 311 11.63 -9.45 8.48
N THR A 312 11.52 -9.72 9.77
CA THR A 312 12.46 -10.57 10.48
C THR A 312 11.75 -11.86 10.83
N ILE A 313 12.27 -12.99 10.33
CA ILE A 313 11.65 -14.31 10.49
C ILE A 313 12.64 -15.29 11.12
N GLN A 314 12.19 -16.19 11.99
CA GLN A 314 13.01 -17.28 12.51
C GLN A 314 12.81 -18.59 11.72
N THR A 315 13.91 -19.26 11.34
CA THR A 315 13.84 -20.60 10.74
C THR A 315 13.59 -21.70 11.77
N ASP A 316 12.93 -22.78 11.36
CA ASP A 316 12.74 -23.96 12.22
C ASP A 316 14.02 -24.81 12.34
N ALA A 317 13.92 -25.97 13.01
CA ALA A 317 15.05 -26.91 13.18
C ALA A 317 15.56 -27.52 11.85
N ARG A 318 14.80 -27.40 10.76
CA ARG A 318 15.14 -27.86 9.41
C ARG A 318 15.54 -26.72 8.48
N GLY A 319 15.63 -25.48 9.00
CA GLY A 319 15.89 -24.28 8.21
C GLY A 319 14.67 -23.78 7.42
N LEU A 320 13.46 -24.28 7.70
CA LEU A 320 12.25 -23.86 7.02
C LEU A 320 11.70 -22.56 7.61
N PHE A 321 11.12 -21.73 6.76
CA PHE A 321 10.37 -20.55 7.16
C PHE A 321 9.18 -20.32 6.22
N LEU A 322 8.18 -19.59 6.71
CA LEU A 322 6.98 -19.23 5.96
C LEU A 322 7.00 -17.74 5.65
N LEU A 323 6.55 -17.41 4.44
CA LEU A 323 6.35 -16.04 4.00
C LEU A 323 4.90 -15.88 3.55
N ASP A 324 4.14 -15.09 4.30
CA ASP A 324 2.79 -14.66 3.90
C ASP A 324 2.92 -13.63 2.79
N VAL A 325 2.40 -13.93 1.60
CA VAL A 325 2.51 -13.08 0.43
C VAL A 325 1.19 -12.36 0.19
N ASP A 326 1.25 -11.05 0.00
CA ASP A 326 0.07 -10.32 -0.45
C ASP A 326 -0.04 -10.59 -1.96
N GLY A 327 -1.20 -11.11 -2.40
CA GLY A 327 -1.46 -11.35 -3.82
C GLY A 327 -1.30 -10.07 -4.66
N SER A 328 -1.33 -8.94 -3.98
CA SER A 328 -1.17 -7.60 -4.52
C SER A 328 0.27 -7.18 -4.83
N ASP A 329 1.24 -7.76 -4.13
CA ASP A 329 2.65 -7.43 -4.29
C ASP A 329 3.34 -8.17 -5.46
N PHE A 330 2.68 -9.16 -6.08
CA PHE A 330 3.31 -10.12 -7.00
C PHE A 330 2.71 -10.17 -8.41
N PHE A 331 2.07 -9.09 -8.87
CA PHE A 331 1.78 -8.93 -10.30
C PHE A 331 3.08 -8.72 -11.09
N GLY A 332 3.72 -9.85 -11.44
CA GLY A 332 5.06 -9.94 -12.01
C GLY A 332 5.97 -10.69 -11.04
N SER A 333 6.65 -11.74 -11.52
CA SER A 333 7.60 -12.59 -10.77
C SER A 333 8.52 -11.77 -9.84
N GLY A 334 8.16 -11.68 -8.57
CA GLY A 334 8.98 -11.02 -7.56
C GLY A 334 10.08 -11.95 -7.05
N ALA A 335 11.14 -11.38 -6.51
CA ALA A 335 12.15 -12.13 -5.78
C ALA A 335 12.18 -11.68 -4.32
N ILE A 336 12.48 -12.63 -3.43
CA ILE A 336 12.84 -12.34 -2.05
C ILE A 336 14.35 -12.33 -1.93
N VAL A 337 14.83 -11.50 -1.01
CA VAL A 337 16.22 -11.50 -0.59
C VAL A 337 16.25 -11.80 0.91
N ALA A 338 16.82 -12.94 1.29
CA ALA A 338 17.01 -13.31 2.68
C ALA A 338 18.46 -13.04 3.07
N SER A 339 18.66 -12.53 4.29
CA SER A 339 19.98 -12.27 4.86
C SER A 339 20.07 -12.78 6.29
N HIS A 340 21.25 -13.21 6.68
CA HIS A 340 21.55 -13.79 7.99
C HIS A 340 22.98 -13.43 8.39
N MET A 341 23.18 -13.01 9.63
CA MET A 341 24.50 -12.86 10.22
C MET A 341 24.83 -14.17 10.96
N ASP A 342 25.89 -14.87 10.54
CA ASP A 342 26.31 -16.08 11.23
C ASP A 342 27.09 -15.78 12.52
N ASP A 343 27.46 -16.84 13.25
CA ASP A 343 28.12 -16.73 14.57
C ASP A 343 29.52 -16.08 14.50
N ASP A 344 30.16 -16.05 13.32
CA ASP A 344 31.46 -15.41 13.10
C ASP A 344 31.33 -13.92 12.70
N GLY A 345 30.11 -13.43 12.51
CA GLY A 345 29.81 -12.06 12.10
C GLY A 345 29.87 -11.85 10.59
N THR A 346 29.88 -12.92 9.78
CA THR A 346 29.79 -12.84 8.33
C THR A 346 28.33 -12.70 7.91
N LEU A 347 28.06 -11.63 7.15
CA LEU A 347 26.75 -11.45 6.51
C LEU A 347 26.62 -12.41 5.32
N ARG A 348 25.62 -13.28 5.39
CA ARG A 348 25.20 -14.18 4.31
C ARG A 348 23.91 -13.68 3.69
N ARG A 349 23.82 -13.73 2.36
CA ARG A 349 22.65 -13.27 1.61
C ARG A 349 22.32 -14.25 0.49
N GLY A 350 21.03 -14.36 0.19
CA GLY A 350 20.52 -15.20 -0.88
C GLY A 350 19.27 -14.62 -1.50
N ARG A 351 19.08 -14.85 -2.80
CA ARG A 351 17.90 -14.43 -3.55
C ARG A 351 17.17 -15.62 -4.10
N LYS A 352 15.85 -15.54 -4.05
CA LYS A 352 14.97 -16.58 -4.57
C LYS A 352 13.78 -15.96 -5.25
N GLU A 353 13.52 -16.40 -6.48
CA GLU A 353 12.28 -16.06 -7.17
C GLU A 353 11.10 -16.68 -6.41
N VAL A 354 10.08 -15.87 -6.24
CA VAL A 354 8.82 -16.29 -5.64
C VAL A 354 7.94 -16.86 -6.76
N PRO A 355 7.41 -18.08 -6.62
CA PRO A 355 6.58 -18.66 -7.66
C PRO A 355 5.32 -17.81 -7.89
N ALA A 356 4.79 -17.80 -9.12
CA ALA A 356 3.50 -17.19 -9.39
C ALA A 356 2.38 -18.00 -8.72
N PHE A 357 1.42 -17.31 -8.09
CA PHE A 357 0.31 -17.94 -7.37
C PHE A 357 -1.00 -17.79 -8.14
N ALA A 358 -1.81 -18.85 -8.18
CA ALA A 358 -3.15 -18.80 -8.76
C ALA A 358 -4.23 -18.39 -7.74
N GLY A 359 -3.89 -18.36 -6.44
CA GLY A 359 -4.82 -18.04 -5.36
C GLY A 359 -4.23 -18.32 -3.97
N PRO A 360 -5.07 -18.31 -2.92
CA PRO A 360 -4.67 -18.65 -1.57
C PRO A 360 -4.16 -20.08 -1.42
N GLY A 361 -3.34 -20.32 -0.39
CA GLY A 361 -2.86 -21.66 -0.02
C GLY A 361 -1.35 -21.74 0.21
N LEU A 362 -0.88 -22.96 0.50
CA LEU A 362 0.54 -23.23 0.79
C LEU A 362 1.29 -23.60 -0.49
N TYR A 363 2.37 -22.89 -0.76
CA TYR A 363 3.25 -23.08 -1.92
C TYR A 363 4.67 -23.40 -1.49
N GLU A 364 5.36 -24.25 -2.24
CA GLU A 364 6.80 -24.49 -2.03
C GLU A 364 7.62 -23.47 -2.83
N GLY A 365 8.36 -22.62 -2.11
CA GLY A 365 9.33 -21.70 -2.70
C GLY A 365 10.71 -22.32 -2.91
N GLY A 366 10.96 -23.51 -2.34
CA GLY A 366 12.22 -24.24 -2.45
C GLY A 366 13.35 -23.63 -1.59
N ASP A 367 14.59 -23.93 -1.97
CA ASP A 367 15.76 -23.52 -1.19
C ASP A 367 16.20 -22.09 -1.52
N VAL A 368 16.47 -21.31 -0.47
CA VAL A 368 17.16 -20.02 -0.50
C VAL A 368 18.59 -20.26 -0.03
N VAL A 369 19.54 -20.24 -0.96
CA VAL A 369 20.95 -20.47 -0.68
C VAL A 369 21.57 -19.18 -0.15
N LEU A 370 21.97 -19.18 1.12
CA LEU A 370 22.64 -18.06 1.78
C LEU A 370 24.15 -18.27 1.70
N ALA A 371 24.81 -17.45 0.87
CA ALA A 371 26.25 -17.43 0.70
C ALA A 371 26.82 -16.12 1.27
N PRO A 372 28.12 -16.06 1.64
CA PRO A 372 28.79 -14.80 1.88
C PRO A 372 28.60 -13.87 0.68
N GLU A 373 28.45 -12.57 0.92
CA GLU A 373 28.17 -11.63 -0.17
C GLU A 373 29.27 -11.69 -1.24
N GLY A 374 28.84 -12.04 -2.47
CA GLY A 374 29.69 -12.07 -3.63
C GLY A 374 30.20 -10.67 -3.97
N ILE A 375 31.37 -10.62 -4.63
CA ILE A 375 31.88 -9.36 -5.15
C ILE A 375 30.91 -8.89 -6.24
N LEU A 376 30.28 -7.74 -6.01
CA LEU A 376 29.49 -7.04 -7.02
C LEU A 376 30.43 -6.40 -8.03
N ALA A 377 31.39 -5.62 -7.54
CA ALA A 377 32.40 -4.99 -8.37
C ALA A 377 33.62 -4.61 -7.55
N SER A 378 34.81 -4.67 -8.14
CA SER A 378 36.03 -4.15 -7.51
C SER A 378 36.85 -3.32 -8.48
N GLY A 379 37.67 -2.43 -7.94
CA GLY A 379 38.42 -1.49 -8.75
C GLY A 379 39.29 -0.55 -7.95
N VAL A 380 39.75 0.51 -8.60
CA VAL A 380 40.53 1.58 -8.02
C VAL A 380 39.87 2.93 -8.29
N VAL A 381 39.83 3.77 -7.26
CA VAL A 381 39.49 5.18 -7.38
C VAL A 381 40.76 6.00 -7.46
N VAL A 382 40.85 6.83 -8.49
CA VAL A 382 41.98 7.74 -8.72
C VAL A 382 41.51 9.17 -8.90
N ASP A 383 42.38 10.15 -8.68
CA ASP A 383 42.15 11.54 -9.06
C ASP A 383 42.37 11.76 -10.57
N GLU A 384 42.15 12.99 -11.05
CA GLU A 384 42.36 13.36 -12.46
C GLU A 384 43.81 13.19 -12.95
N HIS A 385 44.78 13.09 -12.04
CA HIS A 385 46.20 12.87 -12.35
C HIS A 385 46.58 11.39 -12.32
N GLY A 386 45.63 10.50 -11.98
CA GLY A 386 45.84 9.06 -11.84
C GLY A 386 46.43 8.63 -10.50
N ASN A 387 46.51 9.51 -9.50
CA ASN A 387 46.92 9.12 -8.15
C ASN A 387 45.76 8.44 -7.42
N ALA A 388 46.05 7.40 -6.67
CA ALA A 388 45.05 6.71 -5.84
C ALA A 388 44.42 7.64 -4.79
N VAL A 389 43.12 7.49 -4.57
CA VAL A 389 42.37 8.27 -3.57
C VAL A 389 41.89 7.35 -2.44
N GLU A 390 42.43 7.54 -1.24
CA GLU A 390 42.00 6.85 -0.01
C GLU A 390 40.68 7.39 0.53
N ALA A 391 39.89 6.55 1.19
CA ALA A 391 38.63 6.90 1.86
C ALA A 391 37.63 7.65 0.96
N ALA A 392 37.58 7.29 -0.33
CA ALA A 392 36.50 7.68 -1.22
C ALA A 392 35.35 6.68 -1.06
N GLY A 393 34.13 7.17 -0.86
CA GLY A 393 32.95 6.33 -0.81
C GLY A 393 32.59 5.85 -2.21
N VAL A 394 32.30 4.56 -2.37
CA VAL A 394 31.91 3.94 -3.63
C VAL A 394 30.54 3.31 -3.50
N LEU A 395 29.68 3.53 -4.50
CA LEU A 395 28.28 3.10 -4.52
C LEU A 395 27.95 2.32 -5.78
N ALA A 396 27.18 1.25 -5.64
CA ALA A 396 26.56 0.53 -6.74
C ALA A 396 25.03 0.69 -6.73
N GLY A 397 24.44 1.05 -7.89
CA GLY A 397 22.99 1.10 -8.08
C GLY A 397 22.48 2.36 -8.80
N GLY A 398 21.45 2.20 -9.62
CA GLY A 398 20.88 3.27 -10.46
C GLY A 398 19.92 4.19 -9.70
N GLY A 399 20.43 5.35 -9.27
CA GLY A 399 19.74 6.66 -9.33
C GLY A 399 18.39 6.83 -8.62
N PHE A 400 18.43 7.32 -7.38
CA PHE A 400 17.50 8.34 -6.87
C PHE A 400 18.20 9.15 -5.76
N TRP A 401 19.18 9.97 -6.14
CA TRP A 401 19.75 10.99 -5.24
C TRP A 401 18.91 12.27 -5.20
N SER A 402 17.89 12.41 -6.05
CA SER A 402 17.28 13.69 -6.40
C SER A 402 16.16 14.20 -5.47
N SER A 403 16.02 13.72 -4.24
CA SER A 403 15.19 14.45 -3.25
C SER A 403 15.70 14.26 -1.82
N GLY A 404 16.23 15.35 -1.26
CA GLY A 404 16.94 15.43 0.02
C GLY A 404 16.11 15.21 1.29
N ALA A 405 15.37 14.11 1.39
CA ALA A 405 14.71 13.71 2.64
C ALA A 405 14.57 12.19 2.84
N PHE A 406 14.88 11.37 1.84
CA PHE A 406 14.87 9.91 1.99
C PHE A 406 16.31 9.41 1.98
N GLY A 407 16.92 9.39 3.17
CA GLY A 407 18.26 8.85 3.37
C GLY A 407 18.36 7.46 2.76
N PHE A 408 19.43 7.23 1.98
CA PHE A 408 19.90 5.94 1.46
C PHE A 408 18.83 4.85 1.59
N ALA A 409 17.77 4.95 0.79
CA ALA A 409 16.60 4.13 0.99
C ALA A 409 16.96 2.69 0.68
N ARG A 410 17.31 1.93 1.74
CA ARG A 410 16.81 0.60 2.12
C ARG A 410 16.67 -0.48 1.04
N GLY A 411 17.31 -0.29 -0.11
CA GLY A 411 17.28 -1.18 -1.26
C GLY A 411 18.70 -1.57 -1.65
N GLY A 412 19.38 -2.34 -0.80
CA GLY A 412 20.48 -3.22 -1.20
C GLY A 412 21.68 -2.64 -1.97
N GLY A 413 21.87 -1.33 -2.03
CA GLY A 413 23.08 -0.74 -2.62
C GLY A 413 24.29 -1.08 -1.77
N ALA A 414 25.33 -1.64 -2.38
CA ALA A 414 26.60 -1.86 -1.70
C ALA A 414 27.37 -0.55 -1.60
N HIS A 415 27.94 -0.29 -0.42
CA HIS A 415 28.81 0.83 -0.13
C HIS A 415 30.11 0.32 0.47
N ASP A 416 31.23 0.87 0.02
CA ASP A 416 32.55 0.62 0.59
C ASP A 416 33.39 1.90 0.49
N ASP A 417 34.39 2.02 1.36
CA ASP A 417 35.37 3.11 1.30
C ASP A 417 36.68 2.58 0.73
N THR A 418 37.36 3.35 -0.12
CA THR A 418 38.63 2.93 -0.69
C THR A 418 39.76 2.88 0.35
N ASP A 419 40.70 1.95 0.15
CA ASP A 419 41.90 1.85 0.98
C ASP A 419 43.00 2.88 0.61
N ALA A 420 44.14 2.85 1.29
CA ALA A 420 45.28 3.75 1.04
C ALA A 420 45.88 3.65 -0.38
N SER A 421 45.58 2.57 -1.12
CA SER A 421 45.95 2.38 -2.53
C SER A 421 44.79 2.68 -3.50
N GLY A 422 43.71 3.26 -2.98
CA GLY A 422 42.51 3.62 -3.72
C GLY A 422 41.65 2.42 -4.12
N GLN A 423 41.96 1.21 -3.64
CA GLN A 423 41.22 0.01 -4.02
C GLN A 423 39.89 -0.05 -3.27
N PHE A 424 38.85 -0.55 -3.93
CA PHE A 424 37.55 -0.83 -3.33
C PHE A 424 37.04 -2.23 -3.73
N GLU A 425 36.21 -2.83 -2.88
CA GLU A 425 35.54 -4.09 -3.19
C GLU A 425 34.08 -4.05 -2.72
N LEU A 426 33.18 -3.70 -3.64
CA LEU A 426 31.75 -3.73 -3.36
C LEU A 426 31.28 -5.19 -3.29
N ARG A 427 30.66 -5.56 -2.18
CA ARG A 427 30.02 -6.86 -1.97
C ARG A 427 28.52 -6.68 -1.79
N GLY A 428 27.74 -7.64 -2.28
CA GLY A 428 26.28 -7.60 -2.14
C GLY A 428 25.57 -8.38 -3.23
N LEU A 429 24.28 -8.09 -3.38
CA LEU A 429 23.44 -8.70 -4.39
C LEU A 429 22.47 -7.66 -4.96
N LEU A 430 22.52 -7.46 -6.27
CA LEU A 430 21.57 -6.63 -7.01
C LEU A 430 20.67 -7.52 -7.87
N GLY A 431 19.39 -7.17 -8.03
CA GLY A 431 18.50 -7.95 -8.92
C GLY A 431 18.85 -7.82 -10.40
N GLN A 432 19.53 -6.74 -10.78
CA GLN A 432 19.93 -6.47 -12.15
C GLN A 432 21.37 -6.99 -12.40
N PRO A 433 21.63 -7.65 -13.54
CA PRO A 433 22.97 -8.15 -13.87
C PRO A 433 23.95 -7.03 -14.20
N GLU A 434 23.44 -5.87 -14.59
CA GLU A 434 24.19 -4.67 -14.90
C GLU A 434 23.69 -3.50 -14.06
N PHE A 435 24.61 -2.70 -13.54
CA PHE A 435 24.34 -1.57 -12.66
C PHE A 435 25.40 -0.48 -12.85
N ASP A 436 25.15 0.70 -12.30
CA ASP A 436 26.09 1.81 -12.36
C ASP A 436 26.88 1.87 -11.05
N VAL A 437 28.18 2.15 -11.15
CA VAL A 437 29.08 2.38 -10.02
C VAL A 437 29.58 3.82 -10.06
N GLN A 438 29.59 4.47 -8.90
CA GLN A 438 30.07 5.85 -8.75
C GLN A 438 30.88 6.00 -7.46
N ALA A 439 31.98 6.74 -7.53
CA ALA A 439 32.77 7.15 -6.36
C ALA A 439 32.52 8.62 -6.02
N PHE A 440 32.64 8.97 -4.74
CA PHE A 440 32.58 10.34 -4.25
C PHE A 440 33.56 10.56 -3.08
N LYS A 441 34.10 11.77 -2.98
CA LYS A 441 34.90 12.22 -1.83
C LYS A 441 34.83 13.74 -1.76
N ASP A 442 34.38 14.28 -0.63
CA ASP A 442 34.14 15.72 -0.46
C ASP A 442 33.28 16.29 -1.62
N GLU A 443 33.77 17.29 -2.35
CA GLU A 443 33.13 17.89 -3.52
C GLU A 443 33.52 17.23 -4.86
N GLN A 444 34.17 16.06 -4.82
CA GLN A 444 34.59 15.31 -6.01
C GLN A 444 33.69 14.09 -6.25
N ARG A 445 33.40 13.79 -7.52
CA ARG A 445 32.63 12.60 -7.91
C ARG A 445 33.08 12.05 -9.25
N SER A 446 33.05 10.73 -9.37
CA SER A 446 33.31 10.06 -10.65
C SER A 446 32.10 10.13 -11.57
N GLU A 447 32.35 9.95 -12.87
CA GLU A 447 31.29 9.55 -13.79
C GLU A 447 30.72 8.19 -13.38
N LYS A 448 29.48 7.92 -13.80
CA LYS A 448 28.86 6.60 -13.60
C LYS A 448 29.51 5.60 -14.55
N VAL A 449 30.07 4.54 -14.00
CA VAL A 449 30.64 3.44 -14.79
C VAL A 449 29.67 2.27 -14.76
N ARG A 450 29.21 1.84 -15.93
CA ARG A 450 28.38 0.64 -16.07
C ARG A 450 29.23 -0.59 -15.77
N ALA A 451 28.80 -1.39 -14.80
CA ALA A 451 29.47 -2.62 -14.37
C ALA A 451 28.49 -3.80 -14.38
N ARG A 452 29.05 -5.00 -14.44
CA ARG A 452 28.37 -6.28 -14.23
C ARG A 452 28.77 -6.88 -12.89
N GLN A 453 27.89 -7.73 -12.35
CA GLN A 453 28.21 -8.45 -11.11
C GLN A 453 29.46 -9.31 -11.29
N GLY A 454 30.43 -9.14 -10.40
CA GLY A 454 31.73 -9.80 -10.43
C GLY A 454 32.80 -9.07 -11.23
N ASP A 455 32.51 -7.93 -11.86
CA ASP A 455 33.51 -7.14 -12.58
C ASP A 455 34.64 -6.72 -11.65
N ARG A 456 35.86 -6.73 -12.18
CA ARG A 456 37.09 -6.36 -11.45
C ARG A 456 37.88 -5.34 -12.25
N ASN A 457 38.70 -4.57 -11.53
CA ASN A 457 39.56 -3.53 -12.10
C ASN A 457 38.75 -2.38 -12.71
N LEU A 458 37.60 -2.03 -12.14
CA LEU A 458 36.93 -0.79 -12.48
C LEU A 458 37.85 0.40 -12.17
N LEU A 459 37.89 1.38 -13.07
CA LEU A 459 38.61 2.63 -12.85
C LEU A 459 37.59 3.74 -12.67
N LEU A 460 37.51 4.27 -11.46
CA LEU A 460 36.66 5.42 -11.15
C LEU A 460 37.56 6.63 -10.98
N VAL A 461 37.39 7.64 -11.84
CA VAL A 461 38.19 8.87 -11.78
C VAL A 461 37.37 9.93 -11.07
N LEU A 462 37.82 10.36 -9.89
CA LEU A 462 37.23 11.48 -9.17
C LEU A 462 37.63 12.78 -9.87
N GLY A 463 36.63 13.43 -10.45
CA GLY A 463 36.74 14.79 -10.97
C GLY A 463 36.13 15.79 -10.01
N ALA A 464 36.62 17.02 -10.06
CA ALA A 464 36.02 18.11 -9.32
C ALA A 464 34.57 18.33 -9.79
N ARG A 465 33.65 18.53 -8.84
CA ARG A 465 32.29 18.95 -9.12
C ARG A 465 32.12 20.40 -8.70
N HIS A 466 31.45 21.15 -9.55
CA HIS A 466 31.31 22.58 -9.42
C HIS A 466 29.84 22.96 -9.28
N SER A 467 29.60 24.14 -8.72
CA SER A 467 28.27 24.72 -8.71
C SER A 467 28.08 25.72 -9.84
N VAL A 468 26.94 25.61 -10.51
CA VAL A 468 26.45 26.62 -11.44
C VAL A 468 25.39 27.43 -10.72
N HIS A 469 25.57 28.74 -10.64
CA HIS A 469 24.61 29.64 -10.00
C HIS A 469 24.25 30.77 -10.94
N GLY A 470 23.17 31.48 -10.64
CA GLY A 470 22.73 32.62 -11.44
C GLY A 470 21.39 33.14 -10.92
N ARG A 471 20.72 33.92 -11.76
CA ARG A 471 19.39 34.46 -11.44
C ARG A 471 18.41 34.33 -12.60
N LEU A 472 17.22 33.83 -12.31
CA LEU A 472 16.04 33.89 -13.17
C LEU A 472 15.32 35.21 -12.96
N LEU A 473 15.11 35.98 -14.03
CA LEU A 473 14.18 37.11 -14.00
C LEU A 473 12.86 36.69 -14.62
N VAL A 474 11.80 36.78 -13.83
CA VAL A 474 10.43 36.44 -14.23
C VAL A 474 9.53 37.66 -14.03
N ASP A 475 8.38 37.68 -14.69
CA ASP A 475 7.39 38.73 -14.46
C ASP A 475 6.81 38.65 -13.04
N GLY A 476 6.39 39.80 -12.50
CA GLY A 476 5.85 39.88 -11.15
C GLY A 476 4.65 38.94 -10.94
N GLY A 477 4.65 38.21 -9.81
CA GLY A 477 3.61 37.26 -9.45
C GLY A 477 3.79 35.85 -10.01
N ILE A 478 4.85 35.59 -10.79
CA ILE A 478 5.27 34.23 -11.16
C ILE A 478 6.28 33.73 -10.14
N ASN A 479 6.07 32.55 -9.57
CA ASN A 479 7.02 31.92 -8.65
C ASN A 479 8.20 31.30 -9.44
N PRO A 480 9.45 31.77 -9.25
CA PRO A 480 10.63 31.19 -9.92
C PRO A 480 10.84 29.69 -9.66
N GLY A 481 10.39 29.17 -8.52
CA GLY A 481 10.46 27.74 -8.19
C GLY A 481 9.57 26.85 -9.08
N SER A 482 8.74 27.44 -9.96
CA SER A 482 7.92 26.70 -10.93
C SER A 482 8.70 26.24 -12.17
N PHE A 483 9.95 26.69 -12.33
CA PHE A 483 10.81 26.34 -13.46
C PHE A 483 11.78 25.22 -13.10
N GLY A 484 12.11 24.38 -14.08
CA GLY A 484 13.20 23.42 -13.99
C GLY A 484 14.47 23.99 -14.62
N LEU A 485 15.63 23.62 -14.09
CA LEU A 485 16.92 23.88 -14.71
C LEU A 485 17.61 22.55 -15.01
N ALA A 486 18.26 22.46 -16.16
CA ALA A 486 19.03 21.29 -16.55
C ALA A 486 20.28 21.73 -17.31
N LEU A 487 21.40 21.07 -17.05
CA LEU A 487 22.61 21.20 -17.86
C LEU A 487 22.60 20.09 -18.90
N ARG A 488 22.85 20.44 -20.16
CA ARG A 488 22.96 19.52 -21.29
C ARG A 488 24.39 19.49 -21.79
N ASP A 489 24.90 18.30 -22.07
CA ASP A 489 26.20 18.15 -22.73
C ASP A 489 26.13 18.49 -24.24
N ALA A 490 27.26 18.32 -24.94
CA ALA A 490 27.33 18.57 -26.38
C ALA A 490 26.47 17.61 -27.23
N ALA A 491 26.05 16.47 -26.67
CA ALA A 491 25.11 15.54 -27.30
C ALA A 491 23.64 15.89 -27.01
N GLY A 492 23.38 16.92 -26.20
CA GLY A 492 22.06 17.35 -25.79
C GLY A 492 21.45 16.49 -24.68
N GLN A 493 22.24 15.63 -24.04
CA GLN A 493 21.78 14.80 -22.92
C GLN A 493 21.87 15.57 -21.61
N ASP A 494 20.83 15.44 -20.78
CA ASP A 494 20.81 16.03 -19.45
C ASP A 494 21.85 15.33 -18.57
N ILE A 495 22.74 16.11 -17.97
CA ILE A 495 23.68 15.58 -16.98
C ILE A 495 22.97 15.44 -15.63
N GLY A 496 23.27 14.36 -14.92
CA GLY A 496 22.78 14.18 -13.56
C GLY A 496 23.44 15.19 -12.62
N LEU A 497 22.64 15.96 -11.89
CA LEU A 497 23.07 16.94 -10.90
C LEU A 497 22.70 16.46 -9.51
N ASP A 498 23.45 16.94 -8.51
CA ASP A 498 23.27 16.53 -7.12
C ASP A 498 22.05 17.21 -6.51
N GLU A 499 21.96 18.52 -6.73
CA GLU A 499 20.88 19.36 -6.24
C GLU A 499 20.63 20.51 -7.22
N THR A 500 19.38 20.93 -7.31
CA THR A 500 18.99 22.15 -8.03
C THR A 500 17.99 22.89 -7.16
N THR A 501 18.35 24.10 -6.77
CA THR A 501 17.53 24.99 -5.96
C THR A 501 17.25 26.27 -6.72
N ILE A 502 16.03 26.79 -6.55
CA ILE A 502 15.62 28.11 -7.03
C ILE A 502 14.89 28.78 -5.87
N ASP A 503 15.41 29.89 -5.39
CA ASP A 503 14.80 30.66 -4.31
C ASP A 503 13.65 31.55 -4.81
N GLY A 504 12.91 32.16 -3.88
CA GLY A 504 11.78 33.03 -4.20
C GLY A 504 12.16 34.34 -4.91
N GLU A 505 13.44 34.73 -4.91
CA GLU A 505 13.97 35.89 -5.64
C GLU A 505 14.54 35.52 -7.02
N GLY A 506 14.40 34.25 -7.41
CA GLY A 506 14.89 33.69 -8.66
C GLY A 506 16.39 33.39 -8.66
N GLY A 507 17.09 33.55 -7.53
CA GLY A 507 18.44 33.02 -7.37
C GLY A 507 18.41 31.51 -7.50
N PHE A 508 19.29 30.94 -8.32
CA PHE A 508 19.38 29.50 -8.47
C PHE A 508 20.78 28.99 -8.22
N ARG A 509 20.86 27.75 -7.76
CA ARG A 509 22.12 27.00 -7.61
C ARG A 509 21.91 25.55 -8.01
N MET A 510 22.79 25.08 -8.88
CA MET A 510 22.89 23.72 -9.36
C MET A 510 24.24 23.17 -8.92
N SER A 511 24.28 22.08 -8.16
CA SER A 511 25.52 21.47 -7.67
C SER A 511 25.80 20.13 -8.37
N GLY A 512 27.07 19.72 -8.39
CA GLY A 512 27.45 18.42 -8.97
C GLY A 512 27.87 18.47 -10.44
N ALA A 513 28.03 19.65 -11.05
CA ALA A 513 28.39 19.77 -12.46
C ALA A 513 29.88 19.44 -12.67
N PRO A 514 30.25 18.48 -13.54
CA PRO A 514 31.65 18.27 -13.90
C PRO A 514 32.22 19.45 -14.69
N SER A 515 33.55 19.52 -14.79
CA SER A 515 34.21 20.49 -15.68
C SER A 515 33.90 20.19 -17.15
N GLY A 516 33.49 21.20 -17.91
CA GLY A 516 33.09 21.02 -19.30
C GLY A 516 32.42 22.24 -19.93
N VAL A 517 31.88 22.04 -21.13
CA VAL A 517 31.08 23.03 -21.84
C VAL A 517 29.68 22.49 -22.00
N TYR A 518 28.71 23.21 -21.46
CA TYR A 518 27.31 22.78 -21.37
C TYR A 518 26.37 23.79 -22.00
N THR A 519 25.13 23.35 -22.20
CA THR A 519 23.98 24.24 -22.43
C THR A 519 23.11 24.22 -21.18
N LEU A 520 22.96 25.35 -20.50
CA LEU A 520 22.01 25.48 -19.40
C LEU A 520 20.63 25.78 -19.97
N ALA A 521 19.70 24.84 -19.81
CA ALA A 521 18.32 24.97 -20.27
C ALA A 521 17.39 25.28 -19.09
N CYS A 522 16.64 26.37 -19.21
CA CYS A 522 15.52 26.67 -18.32
C CYS A 522 14.22 26.15 -18.93
N ARG A 523 13.43 25.42 -18.13
CA ARG A 523 12.28 24.65 -18.59
C ARG A 523 11.03 24.91 -17.78
N LEU A 524 9.89 24.66 -18.40
CA LEU A 524 8.59 24.53 -17.77
C LEU A 524 7.99 23.19 -18.18
N GLY A 525 8.04 22.21 -17.28
CA GLY A 525 7.78 20.81 -17.63
C GLY A 525 8.79 20.31 -18.68
N SER A 526 8.29 19.79 -19.80
CA SER A 526 9.11 19.31 -20.92
C SER A 526 9.58 20.41 -21.88
N LEU A 527 9.06 21.63 -21.73
CA LEU A 527 9.31 22.71 -22.66
C LEU A 527 10.53 23.55 -22.27
N THR A 528 11.47 23.74 -23.18
CA THR A 528 12.60 24.67 -23.01
C THR A 528 12.18 26.11 -23.34
N LEU A 529 12.44 27.03 -22.41
CA LEU A 529 12.06 28.46 -22.49
C LEU A 529 13.23 29.38 -22.85
N ALA A 530 14.42 29.03 -22.38
CA ALA A 530 15.66 29.75 -22.62
C ALA A 530 16.84 28.79 -22.49
N GLU A 531 17.91 29.10 -23.22
CA GLU A 531 19.16 28.36 -23.17
C GLU A 531 20.33 29.34 -23.04
N VAL A 532 21.30 28.99 -22.20
CA VAL A 532 22.63 29.61 -22.17
C VAL A 532 23.58 28.60 -22.80
N GLU A 533 23.86 28.79 -24.09
CA GLU A 533 24.77 27.94 -24.86
C GLU A 533 26.22 28.20 -24.44
N HIS A 534 27.05 27.17 -24.62
CA HIS A 534 28.50 27.25 -24.38
C HIS A 534 28.87 27.73 -22.97
N LEU A 535 28.12 27.33 -21.95
CA LEU A 535 28.44 27.60 -20.55
C LEU A 535 29.68 26.78 -20.16
N HIS A 536 30.80 27.48 -19.98
CA HIS A 536 32.06 26.89 -19.54
C HIS A 536 32.08 26.71 -18.02
N VAL A 537 31.97 25.48 -17.56
CA VAL A 537 32.10 25.12 -16.15
C VAL A 537 33.53 24.63 -15.92
N ALA A 538 34.34 25.41 -15.21
CA ALA A 538 35.72 25.05 -14.84
C ALA A 538 35.99 25.26 -13.34
N GLY A 539 34.93 25.50 -12.59
CA GLY A 539 34.90 26.03 -11.22
C GLY A 539 33.47 26.45 -10.89
N ASP A 540 33.27 27.06 -9.72
CA ASP A 540 31.98 27.69 -9.42
C ASP A 540 31.68 28.78 -10.45
N THR A 541 30.63 28.55 -11.23
CA THR A 541 30.36 29.29 -12.47
C THR A 541 29.07 30.09 -12.31
N ASP A 542 29.17 31.40 -12.49
CA ASP A 542 28.00 32.27 -12.62
C ASP A 542 27.48 32.18 -14.07
N ALA A 543 26.32 31.56 -14.26
CA ALA A 543 25.60 31.51 -15.52
C ALA A 543 24.93 32.86 -15.87
N GLY A 544 25.02 33.85 -14.98
CA GLY A 544 24.48 35.18 -15.17
C GLY A 544 22.97 35.22 -14.97
N VAL A 545 22.32 36.03 -15.80
CA VAL A 545 20.89 36.30 -15.70
C VAL A 545 20.14 35.68 -16.88
N ILE A 546 19.21 34.79 -16.58
CA ILE A 546 18.26 34.23 -17.57
C ILE A 546 16.98 35.05 -17.48
N ASP A 547 16.75 35.89 -18.50
CA ASP A 547 15.58 36.78 -18.55
C ASP A 547 14.39 36.10 -19.25
N LEU A 548 13.39 35.74 -18.46
CA LEU A 548 12.13 35.14 -18.90
C LEU A 548 10.98 36.15 -18.90
N ARG A 549 11.22 37.42 -18.58
CA ARG A 549 10.17 38.46 -18.59
C ARG A 549 9.57 38.61 -19.98
N GLY A 550 8.25 38.66 -20.04
CA GLY A 550 7.47 38.71 -21.28
C GLY A 550 7.48 37.42 -22.10
N ARG A 551 8.19 36.36 -21.65
CA ARG A 551 8.23 35.05 -22.34
C ARG A 551 7.25 34.04 -21.77
N ILE A 552 6.63 34.34 -20.62
CA ILE A 552 5.69 33.45 -19.93
C ILE A 552 4.43 34.25 -19.64
N ALA A 553 3.32 33.82 -20.19
CA ALA A 553 2.00 34.29 -19.80
C ALA A 553 1.55 33.54 -18.54
N ARG A 554 1.11 34.30 -17.54
CA ARG A 554 0.41 33.79 -16.36
C ARG A 554 -1.08 33.82 -16.62
N HIS A 555 -1.70 32.65 -16.60
CA HIS A 555 -3.14 32.49 -16.67
C HIS A 555 -3.65 32.01 -15.32
N SER A 556 -4.79 32.52 -14.89
CA SER A 556 -5.41 32.13 -13.63
C SER A 556 -6.88 31.78 -13.88
N ILE A 557 -7.32 30.65 -13.33
CA ILE A 557 -8.72 30.26 -13.28
C ILE A 557 -9.15 30.33 -11.82
N VAL A 558 -10.08 31.24 -11.51
CA VAL A 558 -10.66 31.33 -10.16
C VAL A 558 -12.00 30.62 -10.17
N LEU A 559 -12.05 29.48 -9.49
CA LEU A 559 -13.25 28.68 -9.31
C LEU A 559 -14.15 29.34 -8.27
N THR A 560 -15.41 29.54 -8.63
CA THR A 560 -16.43 30.21 -7.80
C THR A 560 -17.67 29.35 -7.67
N GLY A 561 -18.51 29.57 -6.65
CA GLY A 561 -19.76 28.83 -6.48
C GLY A 561 -19.65 27.49 -5.74
N ALA A 562 -18.45 27.10 -5.30
CA ALA A 562 -18.27 26.00 -4.37
C ALA A 562 -18.74 26.38 -2.95
N GLU A 563 -19.32 25.42 -2.22
CA GLU A 563 -19.72 25.63 -0.82
C GLU A 563 -18.50 25.82 0.10
N ASN A 564 -17.40 25.13 -0.21
CA ASN A 564 -16.13 25.25 0.50
C ASN A 564 -14.97 25.40 -0.51
N PRO A 565 -14.69 26.65 -0.97
CA PRO A 565 -13.67 26.90 -1.98
C PRO A 565 -12.27 26.41 -1.61
N GLU A 566 -11.88 26.49 -0.33
CA GLU A 566 -10.55 26.08 0.16
C GLU A 566 -10.35 24.55 0.15
N ALA A 567 -11.44 23.79 0.18
CA ALA A 567 -11.39 22.33 0.11
C ALA A 567 -11.46 21.80 -1.33
N LEU A 568 -11.51 22.68 -2.34
CA LEU A 568 -11.53 22.26 -3.74
C LEU A 568 -10.25 21.51 -4.09
N ARG A 569 -10.42 20.43 -4.85
CA ARG A 569 -9.34 19.61 -5.41
C ARG A 569 -9.73 19.19 -6.81
N GLY A 570 -8.76 18.86 -7.64
CA GLY A 570 -9.03 18.29 -8.95
C GLY A 570 -7.84 18.34 -9.89
N GLU A 571 -8.14 18.20 -11.19
CA GLU A 571 -7.15 18.24 -12.25
C GLU A 571 -7.48 19.34 -13.26
N CYS A 572 -6.45 20.06 -13.69
CA CYS A 572 -6.54 21.00 -14.79
C CYS A 572 -5.68 20.51 -15.94
N PHE A 573 -6.27 20.47 -17.13
CA PHE A 573 -5.58 20.18 -18.38
C PHE A 573 -5.53 21.44 -19.21
N TRP A 574 -4.43 21.69 -19.91
CA TRP A 574 -4.37 22.80 -20.88
C TRP A 574 -3.49 22.50 -22.08
N ARG A 575 -3.71 23.26 -23.15
CA ARG A 575 -2.91 23.25 -24.38
C ARG A 575 -2.98 24.62 -25.05
N ALA A 576 -2.12 24.89 -26.05
CA ALA A 576 -2.24 26.13 -26.82
C ALA A 576 -3.47 26.09 -27.76
N THR A 577 -4.26 27.18 -27.80
CA THR A 577 -5.56 27.26 -28.50
C THR A 577 -5.49 26.96 -30.00
N ASP A 578 -4.38 27.30 -30.67
CA ASP A 578 -4.24 27.16 -32.13
C ASP A 578 -3.28 26.04 -32.55
N THR A 579 -2.94 25.13 -31.65
CA THR A 579 -1.99 24.04 -31.93
C THR A 579 -2.61 22.69 -31.62
N ALA A 580 -2.28 21.69 -32.45
CA ALA A 580 -2.55 20.29 -32.14
C ALA A 580 -1.55 19.74 -31.11
N SER A 581 -1.20 20.53 -30.09
CA SER A 581 -0.31 20.10 -29.02
C SER A 581 -1.04 19.13 -28.09
N ASP A 582 -0.26 18.24 -27.49
CA ASP A 582 -0.75 17.38 -26.42
C ASP A 582 -1.23 18.21 -25.22
N TRP A 583 -2.16 17.64 -24.46
CA TRP A 583 -2.63 18.24 -23.22
C TRP A 583 -1.56 18.09 -22.14
N THR A 584 -1.21 19.20 -21.50
CA THR A 584 -0.48 19.20 -20.22
C THR A 584 -1.48 19.11 -19.09
N SER A 585 -1.13 18.45 -17.97
CA SER A 585 -2.01 18.34 -16.80
C SER A 585 -1.29 18.71 -15.51
N ARG A 586 -2.07 19.15 -14.52
CA ARG A 586 -1.62 19.39 -13.14
C ARG A 586 -2.78 19.21 -12.17
N ARG A 587 -2.49 18.65 -11.00
CA ARG A 587 -3.41 18.64 -9.87
C ARG A 587 -3.42 19.98 -9.15
N PHE A 588 -4.60 20.43 -8.73
CA PHE A 588 -4.75 21.67 -7.97
C PHE A 588 -5.45 21.40 -6.64
N GLU A 589 -5.14 22.27 -5.67
CA GLU A 589 -5.82 22.39 -4.39
C GLU A 589 -6.21 23.85 -4.19
N GLY A 590 -7.40 24.08 -3.65
CA GLY A 590 -7.99 25.41 -3.50
C GLY A 590 -8.70 25.93 -4.76
N PRO A 591 -9.21 27.17 -4.72
CA PRO A 591 -10.06 27.73 -5.77
C PRO A 591 -9.30 28.40 -6.91
N GLU A 592 -8.00 28.69 -6.76
CA GLU A 592 -7.21 29.36 -7.78
C GLU A 592 -6.27 28.35 -8.48
N ILE A 593 -6.41 28.25 -9.79
CA ILE A 593 -5.55 27.41 -10.64
C ILE A 593 -4.64 28.33 -11.45
N GLU A 594 -3.34 28.23 -11.20
CA GLU A 594 -2.33 28.93 -11.98
C GLU A 594 -1.79 28.05 -13.10
N ILE A 595 -1.82 28.58 -14.32
CA ILE A 595 -1.23 28.00 -15.52
C ILE A 595 -0.17 28.96 -16.04
N LEU A 596 1.06 28.47 -16.10
CA LEU A 596 2.17 29.17 -16.75
C LEU A 596 2.33 28.61 -18.16
N TRP A 597 2.44 29.48 -19.16
CA TRP A 597 2.60 29.04 -20.55
C TRP A 597 3.40 30.06 -21.37
N PRO A 598 4.27 29.65 -22.31
CA PRO A 598 5.14 30.61 -22.99
C PRO A 598 4.42 31.62 -23.87
N HIS A 599 3.36 31.23 -24.57
CA HIS A 599 2.76 32.10 -25.58
C HIS A 599 1.25 31.96 -25.68
N GLY A 600 0.58 33.12 -25.82
CA GLY A 600 -0.78 33.23 -26.32
C GLY A 600 -1.87 32.87 -25.31
N ALA A 601 -3.04 32.57 -25.84
CA ALA A 601 -4.14 32.02 -25.06
C ALA A 601 -4.04 30.49 -25.00
N VAL A 602 -4.53 29.90 -23.91
CA VAL A 602 -4.59 28.45 -23.73
C VAL A 602 -6.03 27.98 -23.71
N ASP A 603 -6.29 26.80 -24.25
CA ASP A 603 -7.53 26.10 -23.96
C ASP A 603 -7.30 25.29 -22.69
N ALA A 604 -8.05 25.60 -21.64
CA ALA A 604 -8.01 24.85 -20.39
C ALA A 604 -9.28 24.04 -20.19
N ARG A 605 -9.15 22.92 -19.46
CA ARG A 605 -10.22 22.05 -19.06
C ARG A 605 -10.02 21.71 -17.58
N VAL A 606 -10.97 22.12 -16.75
CA VAL A 606 -10.89 21.93 -15.30
C VAL A 606 -11.86 20.83 -14.90
N LEU A 607 -11.39 19.88 -14.10
CA LEU A 607 -12.15 18.78 -13.52
C LEU A 607 -12.08 18.87 -11.99
N PRO A 608 -12.93 19.71 -11.35
CA PRO A 608 -12.98 19.81 -9.90
C PRO A 608 -13.79 18.64 -9.31
N GLU A 609 -13.29 18.03 -8.24
CA GLU A 609 -13.98 16.96 -7.53
C GLU A 609 -15.34 17.45 -7.00
N GLY A 610 -16.42 16.72 -7.32
CA GLY A 610 -17.78 17.11 -6.93
C GLY A 610 -18.51 18.06 -7.88
N TYR A 611 -17.81 18.60 -8.89
CA TYR A 611 -18.36 19.60 -9.81
C TYR A 611 -18.20 19.19 -11.26
N ARG A 612 -18.93 19.87 -12.13
CA ARG A 612 -18.87 19.65 -13.57
C ARG A 612 -17.52 20.03 -14.13
N GLN A 613 -17.17 19.33 -15.21
CA GLN A 613 -16.05 19.72 -16.05
C GLN A 613 -16.38 21.04 -16.72
N GLU A 614 -15.45 21.98 -16.66
CA GLU A 614 -15.59 23.27 -17.30
C GLU A 614 -14.49 23.44 -18.34
N GLU A 615 -14.89 23.75 -19.59
CA GLU A 615 -13.98 24.11 -20.66
C GLU A 615 -13.82 25.63 -20.71
N VAL A 616 -12.57 26.08 -20.76
CA VAL A 616 -12.18 27.48 -20.72
C VAL A 616 -11.36 27.77 -21.98
N PRO A 617 -12.02 27.88 -23.15
CA PRO A 617 -11.32 28.12 -24.41
C PRO A 617 -10.73 29.52 -24.44
N GLY A 618 -9.55 29.65 -25.07
CA GLY A 618 -8.88 30.93 -25.27
C GLY A 618 -8.61 31.70 -23.97
N LEU A 619 -8.28 31.00 -22.89
CA LEU A 619 -7.91 31.61 -21.61
C LEU A 619 -6.68 32.52 -21.79
N SER A 620 -6.87 33.81 -21.48
CA SER A 620 -5.82 34.83 -21.43
C SER A 620 -6.00 35.65 -20.16
N GLY A 621 -4.94 35.75 -19.34
CA GLY A 621 -5.00 36.38 -18.02
C GLY A 621 -5.87 35.61 -17.01
N MET A 622 -6.67 36.33 -16.22
CA MET A 622 -7.52 35.75 -15.18
C MET A 622 -8.95 35.55 -15.67
N ARG A 623 -9.56 34.39 -15.36
CA ARG A 623 -10.97 34.11 -15.63
C ARG A 623 -11.65 33.47 -14.43
N HIS A 624 -12.82 33.98 -14.09
CA HIS A 624 -13.69 33.34 -13.10
C HIS A 624 -14.55 32.28 -13.78
N VAL A 625 -14.60 31.08 -13.19
CA VAL A 625 -15.43 29.98 -13.64
C VAL A 625 -16.41 29.66 -12.52
N ALA A 626 -17.70 29.81 -12.80
CA ALA A 626 -18.76 29.45 -11.86
C ALA A 626 -18.98 27.94 -11.93
N LEU A 627 -18.61 27.25 -10.86
CA LEU A 627 -18.78 25.82 -10.73
C LEU A 627 -20.25 25.46 -10.64
N ARG A 628 -20.61 24.41 -11.35
CA ARG A 628 -21.91 23.75 -11.26
C ARG A 628 -21.71 22.40 -10.62
N ARG A 629 -22.61 21.99 -9.73
CA ARG A 629 -22.58 20.65 -9.15
C ARG A 629 -22.70 19.59 -10.24
N SER A 630 -21.95 18.52 -10.08
CA SER A 630 -22.08 17.34 -10.93
C SER A 630 -23.49 16.78 -10.89
N LEU A 631 -23.88 16.13 -11.98
CA LEU A 631 -25.13 15.38 -12.03
C LEU A 631 -24.92 14.07 -11.30
N VAL A 632 -25.83 13.72 -10.39
CA VAL A 632 -25.76 12.46 -9.65
C VAL A 632 -26.45 11.38 -10.48
N VAL A 633 -25.68 10.40 -10.92
CA VAL A 633 -26.15 9.22 -11.64
C VAL A 633 -26.00 8.00 -10.76
N VAL A 634 -27.05 7.21 -10.67
CA VAL A 634 -27.05 5.92 -9.98
C VAL A 634 -27.32 4.84 -11.00
N LEU A 635 -26.37 3.91 -11.12
CA LEU A 635 -26.49 2.74 -11.98
C LEU A 635 -26.91 1.55 -11.11
N GLU A 636 -28.00 0.90 -11.50
CA GLU A 636 -28.50 -0.34 -10.91
C GLU A 636 -28.33 -1.47 -11.92
N LEU A 637 -27.46 -2.43 -11.59
CA LEU A 637 -27.12 -3.53 -12.47
C LEU A 637 -28.13 -4.67 -12.32
N ILE A 638 -28.85 -4.97 -13.40
CA ILE A 638 -29.74 -6.15 -13.49
C ILE A 638 -29.09 -7.18 -14.40
N THR A 639 -28.85 -8.35 -13.83
CA THR A 639 -28.32 -9.51 -14.52
C THR A 639 -28.83 -10.77 -13.83
N ASP A 640 -29.09 -11.80 -14.63
CA ASP A 640 -29.40 -13.17 -14.21
C ASP A 640 -28.15 -14.00 -13.92
N GLY A 641 -26.96 -13.49 -14.27
CA GLY A 641 -25.66 -14.08 -13.93
C GLY A 641 -25.20 -13.75 -12.51
N ALA A 642 -24.20 -14.50 -12.05
CA ALA A 642 -23.52 -14.20 -10.79
C ALA A 642 -22.56 -13.02 -11.00
N LEU A 643 -22.70 -11.97 -10.17
CA LEU A 643 -21.69 -10.92 -10.09
C LEU A 643 -20.41 -11.48 -9.44
N PRO A 644 -19.23 -10.93 -9.78
CA PRO A 644 -18.00 -11.38 -9.16
C PRO A 644 -18.02 -11.18 -7.64
N GLU A 645 -17.42 -12.13 -6.93
CA GLU A 645 -17.05 -11.97 -5.53
C GLU A 645 -15.72 -11.23 -5.44
N TYR A 646 -15.58 -10.38 -4.41
CA TYR A 646 -14.31 -9.71 -4.12
C TYR A 646 -13.19 -10.75 -3.95
N PRO A 647 -11.96 -10.53 -4.47
CA PRO A 647 -11.36 -9.28 -4.98
C PRO A 647 -11.68 -8.90 -6.43
N TYR A 648 -12.50 -9.69 -7.13
CA TYR A 648 -12.92 -9.35 -8.49
C TYR A 648 -14.08 -8.37 -8.47
N VAL A 649 -14.03 -7.36 -9.33
CA VAL A 649 -15.05 -6.34 -9.42
C VAL A 649 -15.37 -6.01 -10.87
N LEU A 650 -16.61 -5.57 -11.11
CA LEU A 650 -17.02 -5.04 -12.40
C LEU A 650 -17.12 -3.50 -12.29
N ASP A 651 -16.17 -2.79 -12.90
CA ASP A 651 -16.10 -1.33 -12.87
C ASP A 651 -16.76 -0.73 -14.13
N PRO A 652 -17.84 0.06 -14.01
CA PRO A 652 -18.43 0.75 -15.15
C PRO A 652 -17.61 1.98 -15.55
N GLU A 653 -17.36 2.13 -16.84
CA GLU A 653 -16.77 3.34 -17.42
C GLU A 653 -17.83 4.15 -18.15
N LEU A 654 -18.07 5.38 -17.69
CA LEU A 654 -19.06 6.27 -18.29
C LEU A 654 -18.34 7.24 -19.22
N THR A 655 -18.61 7.11 -20.52
CA THR A 655 -17.97 7.89 -21.58
C THR A 655 -18.98 8.68 -22.41
N GLN A 656 -18.64 9.89 -22.81
CA GLN A 656 -19.39 10.71 -23.76
C GLN A 656 -18.43 11.13 -24.87
N GLU A 657 -18.77 10.87 -26.13
CA GLU A 657 -17.90 11.16 -27.28
C GLU A 657 -16.49 10.57 -27.14
N GLY A 658 -16.38 9.37 -26.54
CA GLY A 658 -15.12 8.67 -26.31
C GLY A 658 -14.27 9.24 -25.15
N ARG A 659 -14.82 10.14 -24.33
CA ARG A 659 -14.14 10.71 -23.15
C ARG A 659 -14.83 10.26 -21.89
N ARG A 660 -14.08 9.89 -20.85
CA ARG A 660 -14.63 9.63 -19.51
C ARG A 660 -15.27 10.90 -18.94
N VAL A 661 -16.52 10.80 -18.49
CA VAL A 661 -17.31 11.93 -17.96
C VAL A 661 -17.77 11.75 -16.52
N ALA A 662 -17.45 10.62 -15.90
CA ALA A 662 -17.87 10.33 -14.53
C ALA A 662 -16.69 10.08 -13.59
N VAL A 663 -16.85 10.61 -12.38
CA VAL A 663 -16.05 10.27 -11.20
C VAL A 663 -16.92 9.45 -10.24
N PRO A 664 -16.41 8.36 -9.65
CA PRO A 664 -17.12 7.60 -8.64
C PRO A 664 -17.53 8.46 -7.43
N ASP A 665 -18.72 8.22 -6.88
CA ASP A 665 -19.15 8.76 -5.58
C ASP A 665 -19.16 7.59 -4.57
N GLY A 666 -17.99 7.28 -4.01
CA GLY A 666 -17.73 6.05 -3.24
C GLY A 666 -17.15 4.93 -4.12
N ALA A 667 -17.35 3.67 -3.73
CA ALA A 667 -16.82 2.53 -4.49
C ALA A 667 -17.56 2.37 -5.85
N PRO A 668 -16.88 2.54 -7.01
CA PRO A 668 -17.54 2.61 -8.31
C PRO A 668 -18.07 1.30 -8.87
N TYR A 669 -17.69 0.17 -8.28
CA TYR A 669 -17.83 -1.12 -8.92
C TYR A 669 -18.99 -1.96 -8.37
N PHE A 670 -19.35 -2.99 -9.13
CA PHE A 670 -20.34 -3.99 -8.77
C PHE A 670 -19.69 -5.29 -8.28
N THR A 671 -20.30 -5.89 -7.26
CA THR A 671 -19.92 -7.18 -6.67
C THR A 671 -21.18 -7.98 -6.33
N ALA A 672 -21.03 -9.25 -5.94
CA ALA A 672 -22.14 -10.08 -5.44
C ALA A 672 -23.00 -9.38 -4.36
N GLY A 673 -22.37 -8.57 -3.48
CA GLY A 673 -23.05 -7.81 -2.43
C GLY A 673 -23.51 -6.40 -2.83
N LYS A 674 -23.10 -5.88 -4.00
CA LYS A 674 -23.36 -4.50 -4.42
C LYS A 674 -23.81 -4.43 -5.88
N ARG A 675 -25.11 -4.19 -6.07
CA ARG A 675 -25.75 -4.02 -7.39
C ARG A 675 -26.04 -2.57 -7.78
N VAL A 676 -25.71 -1.63 -6.92
CA VAL A 676 -25.97 -0.20 -7.13
C VAL A 676 -24.68 0.58 -6.95
N SER A 677 -24.35 1.42 -7.93
CA SER A 677 -23.17 2.28 -7.89
C SER A 677 -23.56 3.71 -8.26
N ARG A 678 -22.86 4.68 -7.67
CA ARG A 678 -23.18 6.11 -7.74
C ARG A 678 -22.02 6.88 -8.34
N PHE A 679 -22.34 7.82 -9.23
CA PHE A 679 -21.40 8.58 -10.04
C PHE A 679 -21.75 10.06 -10.04
N LEU A 680 -20.71 10.88 -10.05
CA LEU A 680 -20.77 12.30 -10.33
C LEU A 680 -20.39 12.52 -11.78
N VAL A 681 -21.37 12.89 -12.60
CA VAL A 681 -21.20 13.07 -14.05
C VAL A 681 -21.08 14.55 -14.40
N SER A 682 -20.11 14.86 -15.25
CA SER A 682 -19.73 16.22 -15.58
C SER A 682 -20.64 16.93 -16.61
N ALA A 683 -21.42 16.19 -17.38
CA ALA A 683 -22.30 16.73 -18.42
C ALA A 683 -23.59 15.92 -18.61
N ALA A 684 -24.64 16.59 -19.10
CA ALA A 684 -25.87 15.96 -19.55
C ALA A 684 -25.73 15.45 -21.00
N GLY A 685 -26.70 14.62 -21.43
CA GLY A 685 -26.79 14.02 -22.76
C GLY A 685 -26.54 12.52 -22.76
N ARG A 686 -26.30 11.98 -23.95
CA ARG A 686 -26.07 10.55 -24.17
C ARG A 686 -24.69 10.13 -23.67
N VAL A 687 -24.67 9.29 -22.63
CA VAL A 687 -23.47 8.70 -22.04
C VAL A 687 -23.47 7.20 -22.27
N ARG A 688 -22.35 6.66 -22.72
CA ARG A 688 -22.10 5.23 -22.88
C ARG A 688 -21.50 4.64 -21.62
N VAL A 689 -22.14 3.62 -21.08
CA VAL A 689 -21.65 2.79 -19.99
C VAL A 689 -20.92 1.59 -20.61
N GLY A 690 -19.60 1.54 -20.47
CA GLY A 690 -18.77 0.38 -20.73
C GLY A 690 -18.41 -0.35 -19.44
N TRP A 691 -17.77 -1.52 -19.55
CA TRP A 691 -17.48 -2.37 -18.40
C TRP A 691 -16.04 -2.87 -18.42
N HIS A 692 -15.35 -2.70 -17.30
CA HIS A 692 -14.04 -3.25 -17.04
C HIS A 692 -14.14 -4.30 -15.94
N PHE A 693 -13.53 -5.45 -16.17
CA PHE A 693 -13.35 -6.45 -15.15
C PHE A 693 -11.96 -6.27 -14.53
N GLU A 694 -11.95 -5.98 -13.23
CA GLU A 694 -10.73 -5.67 -12.50
C GLU A 694 -10.54 -6.67 -11.37
N HIS A 695 -9.29 -7.03 -11.11
CA HIS A 695 -8.90 -7.62 -9.85
C HIS A 695 -8.34 -6.49 -8.97
N ARG A 696 -8.98 -6.24 -7.83
CA ARG A 696 -8.59 -5.17 -6.91
C ARG A 696 -7.88 -5.73 -5.68
N GLY A 697 -6.65 -5.27 -5.48
CA GLY A 697 -5.91 -5.45 -4.24
C GLY A 697 -6.11 -4.25 -3.30
N GLU A 698 -5.34 -4.24 -2.21
CA GLU A 698 -5.45 -3.24 -1.14
C GLU A 698 -5.24 -1.80 -1.62
N ASN A 699 -4.35 -1.57 -2.60
CA ASN A 699 -3.97 -0.22 -3.06
C ASN A 699 -3.84 -0.08 -4.58
N TRP A 700 -4.35 -1.04 -5.34
CA TRP A 700 -4.24 -1.02 -6.81
C TRP A 700 -5.36 -1.84 -7.44
N ALA A 701 -5.56 -1.62 -8.74
CA ALA A 701 -6.45 -2.38 -9.59
C ALA A 701 -5.66 -2.83 -10.82
N VAL A 702 -5.69 -4.13 -11.15
CA VAL A 702 -5.20 -4.64 -12.43
C VAL A 702 -6.44 -4.85 -13.29
N GLY A 703 -6.53 -4.02 -14.34
CA GLY A 703 -7.55 -4.14 -15.36
C GLY A 703 -7.29 -5.38 -16.20
N GLY A 704 -8.23 -6.32 -16.19
CA GLY A 704 -8.11 -7.59 -16.90
C GLY A 704 -8.81 -7.59 -18.26
N GLY A 705 -9.99 -7.01 -18.40
CA GLY A 705 -10.71 -7.11 -19.67
C GLY A 705 -11.88 -6.17 -19.81
N VAL A 706 -12.09 -5.70 -21.03
CA VAL A 706 -13.26 -4.93 -21.43
C VAL A 706 -14.33 -5.92 -21.88
N LEU A 707 -15.51 -5.88 -21.28
CA LEU A 707 -16.65 -6.69 -21.73
C LEU A 707 -17.27 -6.04 -22.99
N GLN A 708 -16.65 -6.29 -24.14
CA GLN A 708 -17.03 -5.71 -25.43
C GLN A 708 -18.43 -6.18 -25.87
N GLY A 709 -19.21 -5.29 -26.48
CA GLY A 709 -20.52 -5.61 -27.03
C GLY A 709 -21.68 -5.54 -26.03
N HIS A 710 -21.38 -5.20 -24.77
CA HIS A 710 -22.37 -5.01 -23.70
C HIS A 710 -22.46 -3.54 -23.24
N GLU A 711 -22.06 -2.60 -24.10
CA GLU A 711 -22.15 -1.18 -23.81
C GLU A 711 -23.61 -0.69 -23.87
N VAL A 712 -24.01 0.11 -22.88
CA VAL A 712 -25.38 0.67 -22.81
C VAL A 712 -25.30 2.19 -22.87
N ASP A 713 -26.09 2.80 -23.75
CA ASP A 713 -26.22 4.25 -23.78
C ASP A 713 -27.38 4.70 -22.89
N ILE A 714 -27.09 5.60 -21.95
CA ILE A 714 -28.07 6.26 -21.07
C ILE A 714 -28.21 7.74 -21.43
N GLU A 715 -29.41 8.29 -21.27
CA GLU A 715 -29.67 9.71 -21.50
C GLU A 715 -29.72 10.44 -20.15
N ILE A 716 -28.70 11.23 -19.84
CA ILE A 716 -28.63 12.00 -18.61
C ILE A 716 -29.27 13.37 -18.85
N HIS A 717 -30.24 13.74 -18.04
CA HIS A 717 -30.92 15.02 -18.13
C HIS A 717 -30.29 16.07 -17.22
N GLU A 718 -30.47 17.33 -17.59
CA GLU A 718 -30.06 18.49 -16.79
C GLU A 718 -31.02 18.68 -15.60
N SER A 719 -30.92 17.81 -14.60
CA SER A 719 -31.74 17.87 -13.38
C SER A 719 -30.88 17.95 -12.12
N GLY A 720 -31.32 18.73 -11.13
CA GLY A 720 -30.60 18.87 -9.86
C GLY A 720 -30.76 17.67 -8.91
N GLY A 721 -31.49 16.63 -9.34
CA GLY A 721 -31.76 15.44 -8.55
C GLY A 721 -30.94 14.23 -8.99
N GLU A 722 -30.99 13.19 -8.18
CA GLU A 722 -30.44 11.87 -8.51
C GLU A 722 -31.19 11.22 -9.67
N GLN A 723 -30.46 10.73 -10.67
CA GLN A 723 -31.01 10.03 -11.84
C GLN A 723 -30.62 8.56 -11.79
N ARG A 724 -31.62 7.69 -11.73
CA ARG A 724 -31.43 6.23 -11.63
C ARG A 724 -31.61 5.57 -12.98
N PHE A 725 -30.63 4.76 -13.37
CA PHE A 725 -30.65 3.97 -14.59
C PHE A 725 -30.47 2.50 -14.26
N THR A 726 -31.41 1.70 -14.74
CA THR A 726 -31.34 0.24 -14.66
C THR A 726 -30.60 -0.28 -15.89
N ILE A 727 -29.44 -0.90 -15.68
CA ILE A 727 -28.58 -1.37 -16.76
C ILE A 727 -28.66 -2.89 -16.85
N PRO A 728 -29.23 -3.44 -17.94
CA PRO A 728 -29.24 -4.87 -18.16
C PRO A 728 -27.83 -5.33 -18.59
N LEU A 729 -27.35 -6.41 -17.98
CA LEU A 729 -26.11 -7.07 -18.38
C LEU A 729 -26.34 -8.56 -18.56
N ASP A 730 -25.82 -9.10 -19.66
CA ASP A 730 -25.94 -10.52 -20.00
C ASP A 730 -25.24 -11.38 -18.95
N GLY A 731 -26.02 -12.23 -18.26
CA GLY A 731 -25.51 -13.11 -17.23
C GLY A 731 -24.58 -14.20 -17.76
N GLU A 732 -24.74 -14.64 -19.01
CA GLU A 732 -23.87 -15.65 -19.61
C GLU A 732 -22.47 -15.08 -19.84
N ALA A 733 -22.39 -13.89 -20.45
CA ALA A 733 -21.13 -13.19 -20.71
C ALA A 733 -20.37 -12.89 -19.40
N LEU A 734 -21.09 -12.46 -18.36
CA LEU A 734 -20.49 -12.21 -17.06
C LEU A 734 -20.00 -13.51 -16.39
N THR A 735 -20.80 -14.58 -16.46
CA THR A 735 -20.41 -15.89 -15.91
C THR A 735 -19.16 -16.44 -16.61
N GLN A 736 -19.05 -16.24 -17.92
CA GLN A 736 -17.86 -16.63 -18.68
C GLN A 736 -16.62 -15.83 -18.23
N LEU A 737 -16.76 -14.52 -18.05
CA LEU A 737 -15.70 -13.63 -17.59
C LEU A 737 -15.20 -14.00 -16.17
N VAL A 738 -16.12 -14.36 -15.27
CA VAL A 738 -15.77 -14.81 -13.91
C VAL A 738 -15.08 -16.18 -13.92
N ARG A 739 -15.45 -17.08 -14.85
CA ARG A 739 -14.82 -18.41 -14.98
C ARG A 739 -13.45 -18.37 -15.64
N GLN A 740 -13.23 -17.42 -16.54
CA GLN A 740 -12.00 -17.25 -17.30
C GLN A 740 -11.58 -15.79 -17.22
N PRO A 741 -11.13 -15.35 -16.04
CA PRO A 741 -10.60 -14.03 -15.92
C PRO A 741 -9.41 -13.85 -16.89
N PRO A 742 -9.30 -12.69 -17.54
CA PRO A 742 -8.30 -12.43 -18.59
C PRO A 742 -6.86 -12.17 -18.08
N PHE A 743 -6.48 -12.65 -16.89
CA PHE A 743 -5.15 -12.50 -16.29
C PHE A 743 -4.46 -13.82 -16.00
#